data_AF-A0A1A2A328-F1
#
_entry.id   AF-A0A1A2A328-F1
#
_cell.length_a   1.000
_cell.length_b   1.000
_cell.length_c   1.000
_cell.angle_alpha   90.00
_cell.angle_beta   90.00
_cell.angle_gamma   90.00
#
_symmetry.space_group_name_H-M   'P 1'
#
loop_
_entity.id
_entity.type
_entity.pdbx_description
1 polymer ?
#
loop_
_entity_poly.entity_id
_entity_poly.type
_entity_poly.pdbx_seq_one_letter_code
_entity_poly.pdbx_strand_id
1 'polypeptide(L)'
;MSSYVIATSGALATASADLAGVGRTIGAAYAAAAPSTMSVAAAAQDEVSAAIAKLFATYAQEQQTLSAQAEAFHAGFVNALNNAGASYAAAEAANTSPLQSALDAVNGPVQALTGRPLIGDGANATTPGANGGDGGILWGNGGNGAAGAPGSGQNGGSGGSAGFFGQGGNGGAGASATAAGVAGGSGGAGGRNGLLGGGPAGFGGAGGNGGSSAVPGLVGGAGGSGGAGGTSESLFGGAGGAGGAGGDGGYSATGATGAPGAPGSSFAGGAGGAGGAGGSAIGFLSAGGQGGHGGSGGNGGAGGTGGVGDFSINNGTGGAGGAGGLGGLAGAGGAGGSAGIFGTPGGSGTGGTTGTSGAGGAGGNGAAGTALHPDGGNGGAGGSGSSGGEGGTGGNAVGNGHGGNGGNGGAALAPAGIGGDGGDGGSGAGNGGGGNGGSGGAAISQGGNGGKGGAAPGNGNGGTGGAGAAVSTAGTGAVTPGTGGDGGASNGGVGGAGGAGGSVLIQNGASSVAATGGTGGNGGSGAFGGVGGAGGQVITAGSGNTTGGHGGDGGTASNGLGGVGGAGGSVQFQNGASAAVVTGGTGGNGGHGSSGGVGGAGGVVVTNGVGSTLGGHGGNGGTGGSGIGGVGGAGGSVQYQNASSTAPVTGGAGGTGGDGASGGAGGAGGVVVTNGTGITGGGNGGDGGTGSGGVGGIGGAGGGVAIQNGSSSATVTGGNGGMGGNGASGGGGGVGGQVLTNGTGAVNAGVGGNGGAGTTGVGGTGGAGGGVAIQSASSSVAVTGGVGGTGGNGASGGAGGTGGQVLTNGTGNSTGGHGGDGGTGTTGVGGAGGSGGGVAIQSSSSPATGTGGDGGHGGNGGSGGVGGNGGAVQTNGTGNSAGGHGGGGGTGSNGVGGAGGAGGGVAIQGTASGTGTGGDGGSGGSGSSGGAGGAGGAVITNGTGTVNGGHGGAGGAGSLGVGGIGGAGGGVTIQTTSSAAIGTGGDGGMGGNGSSGGAGGAGGGVVTNGFGNADGGHGGAGGTGSVGVGGTGGDGGDVTIQTITSSAVGTGGGGGTGGNGASGGLGGTGGQVVTNGFGAADGGRGGDGGTGSTGIGGGGGAGGLAAITSAFSAANATGGNGGDGGTGGAGGTGGVGGAATTNGMGMALHGAPGGHG
;
A
#
# COMPACT_ATOMS: atom_id res chain seq x y z
N MET A 1 24.69 -65.93 0.79
CA MET A 1 25.28 -65.12 -0.31
C MET A 1 26.09 -66.05 -1.19
N SER A 2 25.56 -66.33 -2.37
CA SER A 2 26.27 -66.93 -3.50
C SER A 2 25.96 -66.01 -4.68
N SER A 3 27.00 -65.40 -5.25
CA SER A 3 26.91 -64.48 -6.38
C SER A 3 26.57 -65.24 -7.65
N TYR A 4 25.46 -64.93 -8.31
CA TYR A 4 25.18 -65.43 -9.65
C TYR A 4 25.83 -64.51 -10.68
N VAL A 5 26.74 -65.08 -11.46
CA VAL A 5 27.33 -64.47 -12.65
C VAL A 5 26.45 -64.90 -13.84
N ILE A 6 25.81 -63.94 -14.52
CA ILE A 6 25.06 -64.20 -15.77
C ILE A 6 25.99 -63.88 -16.94
N ALA A 7 26.31 -64.87 -17.76
CA ALA A 7 27.05 -64.70 -19.00
C ALA A 7 26.27 -65.32 -20.16
N THR A 8 26.01 -64.56 -21.22
CA THR A 8 25.21 -65.03 -22.37
C THR A 8 26.07 -65.86 -23.31
N SER A 9 25.63 -67.08 -23.62
CA SER A 9 26.38 -68.07 -24.40
C SER A 9 26.83 -67.58 -25.79
N GLY A 10 26.02 -66.73 -26.44
CA GLY A 10 26.33 -66.13 -27.74
C GLY A 10 27.50 -65.13 -27.70
N ALA A 11 27.68 -64.41 -26.58
CA ALA A 11 28.80 -63.49 -26.40
C ALA A 11 30.12 -64.25 -26.15
N LEU A 12 30.07 -65.38 -25.45
CA LEU A 12 31.22 -66.25 -25.18
C LEU A 12 31.73 -66.98 -26.44
N ALA A 13 30.84 -67.43 -27.32
CA ALA A 13 31.23 -68.09 -28.58
C ALA A 13 31.83 -67.10 -29.59
N THR A 14 31.31 -65.87 -29.65
CA THR A 14 31.89 -64.80 -30.48
C THR A 14 33.23 -64.36 -29.92
N ALA A 15 33.33 -64.18 -28.60
CA ALA A 15 34.58 -63.86 -27.92
C ALA A 15 35.64 -64.96 -28.10
N SER A 16 35.28 -66.26 -28.09
CA SER A 16 36.26 -67.34 -28.30
C SER A 16 36.75 -67.41 -29.76
N ALA A 17 35.86 -67.15 -30.73
CA ALA A 17 36.22 -67.06 -32.14
C ALA A 17 37.15 -65.88 -32.43
N ASP A 18 36.85 -64.71 -31.83
CA ASP A 18 37.70 -63.52 -31.90
C ASP A 18 39.05 -63.76 -31.20
N LEU A 19 39.05 -64.41 -30.02
CA LEU A 19 40.28 -64.71 -29.27
C LEU A 19 41.16 -65.76 -29.99
N ALA A 20 40.55 -66.71 -30.70
CA ALA A 20 41.25 -67.64 -31.59
C ALA A 20 41.80 -66.94 -32.86
N GLY A 21 41.09 -65.91 -33.36
CA GLY A 21 41.54 -65.05 -34.46
C GLY A 21 42.73 -64.15 -34.08
N VAL A 22 42.65 -63.51 -32.91
CA VAL A 22 43.75 -62.72 -32.32
C VAL A 22 44.96 -63.62 -32.05
N GLY A 23 44.77 -64.81 -31.49
CA GLY A 23 45.86 -65.78 -31.26
C GLY A 23 46.60 -66.19 -32.54
N ARG A 24 45.86 -66.49 -33.63
CA ARG A 24 46.44 -66.76 -34.96
C ARG A 24 47.21 -65.57 -35.52
N THR A 25 46.71 -64.36 -35.31
CA THR A 25 47.34 -63.12 -35.81
C THR A 25 48.62 -62.79 -35.05
N ILE A 26 48.61 -62.96 -33.72
CA ILE A 26 49.79 -62.77 -32.87
C ILE A 26 50.86 -63.84 -33.17
N GLY A 27 50.48 -65.12 -33.29
CA GLY A 27 51.41 -66.20 -33.64
C GLY A 27 52.07 -66.00 -35.01
N ALA A 28 51.31 -65.54 -36.01
CA ALA A 28 51.85 -65.20 -37.34
C ALA A 28 52.80 -63.99 -37.29
N ALA A 29 52.48 -62.95 -36.51
CA ALA A 29 53.35 -61.79 -36.32
C ALA A 29 54.64 -62.13 -35.58
N TYR A 30 54.57 -63.01 -34.57
CA TYR A 30 55.73 -63.47 -33.80
C TYR A 30 56.67 -64.35 -34.63
N ALA A 31 56.13 -65.23 -35.48
CA ALA A 31 56.91 -66.04 -36.42
C ALA A 31 57.62 -65.19 -37.48
N ALA A 32 57.00 -64.08 -37.93
CA ALA A 32 57.61 -63.15 -38.89
C ALA A 32 58.73 -62.28 -38.28
N ALA A 33 58.65 -61.97 -36.97
CA ALA A 33 59.65 -61.15 -36.27
C ALA A 33 60.85 -61.94 -35.71
N ALA A 34 60.77 -63.28 -35.64
CA ALA A 34 61.80 -64.13 -35.03
C ALA A 34 63.21 -64.05 -35.66
N PRO A 35 63.40 -63.92 -36.99
CA PRO A 35 64.75 -63.92 -37.59
C PRO A 35 65.58 -62.67 -37.26
N SER A 36 64.94 -61.52 -37.06
CA SER A 36 65.63 -60.22 -36.85
C SER A 36 66.05 -59.98 -35.39
N THR A 37 65.38 -60.61 -34.43
CA THR A 37 65.71 -60.50 -33.00
C THR A 37 66.68 -61.58 -32.52
N MET A 38 66.79 -62.71 -33.24
CA MET A 38 67.72 -63.80 -32.92
C MET A 38 69.14 -63.62 -33.50
N SER A 39 69.37 -62.62 -34.36
CA SER A 39 70.66 -62.41 -35.04
C SER A 39 71.25 -61.01 -34.80
N VAL A 40 71.37 -60.58 -33.54
CA VAL A 40 72.08 -59.34 -33.21
C VAL A 40 73.59 -59.60 -33.16
N ALA A 41 74.31 -59.16 -34.19
CA ALA A 41 75.77 -59.25 -34.23
C ALA A 41 76.45 -58.22 -33.30
N ALA A 42 77.51 -58.60 -32.59
CA ALA A 42 78.25 -57.70 -31.70
C ALA A 42 78.89 -56.55 -32.51
N ALA A 43 78.61 -55.30 -32.13
CA ALA A 43 79.04 -54.12 -32.87
C ALA A 43 80.55 -53.80 -32.75
N ALA A 44 81.25 -54.38 -31.78
CA ALA A 44 82.70 -54.32 -31.62
C ALA A 44 83.22 -55.64 -31.02
N GLN A 45 84.43 -56.09 -31.39
CA GLN A 45 85.05 -57.35 -30.90
C GLN A 45 85.60 -57.24 -29.47
N ASP A 46 84.90 -56.53 -28.59
CA ASP A 46 85.20 -56.53 -27.17
C ASP A 46 84.29 -57.51 -26.43
N GLU A 47 84.80 -58.05 -25.33
CA GLU A 47 84.14 -59.10 -24.56
C GLU A 47 82.82 -58.65 -23.95
N VAL A 48 82.64 -57.35 -23.69
CA VAL A 48 81.39 -56.79 -23.16
C VAL A 48 80.31 -56.76 -24.23
N SER A 49 80.63 -56.33 -25.46
CA SER A 49 79.70 -56.37 -26.59
C SER A 49 79.31 -57.80 -26.98
N ALA A 50 80.25 -58.76 -26.90
CA ALA A 50 79.96 -60.18 -27.13
C ALA A 50 79.07 -60.79 -26.02
N ALA A 51 79.30 -60.41 -24.75
CA ALA A 51 78.48 -60.85 -23.63
C ALA A 51 77.06 -60.27 -23.69
N ILE A 52 76.91 -59.01 -24.11
CA ILE A 52 75.60 -58.36 -24.29
C ILE A 52 74.83 -59.00 -25.44
N ALA A 53 75.48 -59.26 -26.59
CA ALA A 53 74.83 -59.97 -27.70
C ALA A 53 74.40 -61.39 -27.30
N LYS A 54 75.21 -62.10 -26.50
CA LYS A 54 74.86 -63.41 -25.95
C LYS A 54 73.70 -63.33 -24.97
N LEU A 55 73.66 -62.31 -24.12
CA LEU A 55 72.53 -62.07 -23.20
C LEU A 55 71.23 -61.84 -23.98
N PHE A 56 71.25 -61.01 -25.02
CA PHE A 56 70.08 -60.77 -25.87
C PHE A 56 69.63 -62.02 -26.63
N ALA A 57 70.58 -62.84 -27.13
CA ALA A 57 70.26 -64.10 -27.80
C ALA A 57 69.63 -65.14 -26.85
N THR A 58 70.10 -65.23 -25.59
CA THR A 58 69.50 -66.09 -24.56
C THR A 58 68.11 -65.60 -24.17
N TYR A 59 67.94 -64.29 -23.96
CA TYR A 59 66.63 -63.71 -23.68
C TYR A 59 65.63 -63.96 -24.83
N ALA A 60 66.08 -63.92 -26.08
CA ALA A 60 65.24 -64.21 -27.24
C ALA A 60 64.78 -65.68 -27.29
N GLN A 61 65.64 -66.64 -26.90
CA GLN A 61 65.26 -68.06 -26.81
C GLN A 61 64.30 -68.35 -25.64
N GLU A 62 64.52 -67.70 -24.50
CA GLU A 62 63.59 -67.78 -23.36
C GLU A 62 62.24 -67.16 -23.73
N GLN A 63 62.23 -66.05 -24.46
CA GLN A 63 61.01 -65.40 -24.93
C GLN A 63 60.26 -66.25 -25.97
N GLN A 64 60.97 -67.00 -26.84
CA GLN A 64 60.35 -67.98 -27.75
C GLN A 64 59.73 -69.15 -26.98
N THR A 65 60.42 -69.66 -25.95
CA THR A 65 59.92 -70.77 -25.13
C THR A 65 58.70 -70.34 -24.31
N LEU A 66 58.74 -69.13 -23.77
CA LEU A 66 57.61 -68.53 -23.07
C LEU A 66 56.44 -68.25 -24.01
N SER A 67 56.71 -67.80 -25.24
CA SER A 67 55.67 -67.57 -26.25
C SER A 67 55.00 -68.87 -26.69
N ALA A 68 55.76 -69.96 -26.84
CA ALA A 68 55.21 -71.29 -27.13
C ALA A 68 54.38 -71.85 -25.95
N GLN A 69 54.81 -71.62 -24.71
CA GLN A 69 54.01 -71.96 -23.52
C GLN A 69 52.76 -71.09 -23.40
N ALA A 70 52.86 -69.80 -23.72
CA ALA A 70 51.73 -68.88 -23.74
C ALA A 70 50.74 -69.23 -24.85
N GLU A 71 51.20 -69.68 -26.02
CA GLU A 71 50.34 -70.14 -27.11
C GLU A 71 49.65 -71.47 -26.77
N ALA A 72 50.37 -72.42 -26.15
CA ALA A 72 49.78 -73.66 -25.65
C ALA A 72 48.78 -73.40 -24.51
N PHE A 73 49.07 -72.46 -23.61
CA PHE A 73 48.15 -72.00 -22.58
C PHE A 73 46.95 -71.27 -23.20
N HIS A 74 47.15 -70.41 -24.19
CA HIS A 74 46.09 -69.69 -24.90
C HIS A 74 45.18 -70.66 -25.66
N ALA A 75 45.75 -71.66 -26.34
CA ALA A 75 44.99 -72.72 -26.99
C ALA A 75 44.24 -73.59 -25.96
N GLY A 76 44.88 -73.91 -24.83
CA GLY A 76 44.25 -74.60 -23.70
C GLY A 76 43.13 -73.77 -23.08
N PHE A 77 43.31 -72.46 -22.96
CA PHE A 77 42.34 -71.50 -22.42
C PHE A 77 41.17 -71.31 -23.39
N VAL A 78 41.42 -71.15 -24.69
CA VAL A 78 40.37 -71.09 -25.73
C VAL A 78 39.61 -72.42 -25.80
N ASN A 79 40.28 -73.56 -25.69
CA ASN A 79 39.62 -74.86 -25.63
C ASN A 79 38.84 -75.04 -24.32
N ALA A 80 39.38 -74.60 -23.18
CA ALA A 80 38.68 -74.61 -21.91
C ALA A 80 37.50 -73.64 -21.89
N LEU A 81 37.58 -72.51 -22.59
CA LEU A 81 36.51 -71.52 -22.71
C LEU A 81 35.44 -71.97 -23.72
N ASN A 82 35.82 -72.66 -24.80
CA ASN A 82 34.89 -73.34 -25.70
C ASN A 82 34.20 -74.52 -25.02
N ASN A 83 34.93 -75.30 -24.22
CA ASN A 83 34.36 -76.40 -23.44
C ASN A 83 33.53 -75.90 -22.26
N ALA A 84 33.91 -74.80 -21.61
CA ALA A 84 33.12 -74.15 -20.58
C ALA A 84 31.89 -73.47 -21.20
N GLY A 85 32.00 -72.85 -22.37
CA GLY A 85 30.89 -72.28 -23.13
C GLY A 85 29.94 -73.37 -23.63
N ALA A 86 30.46 -74.52 -24.05
CA ALA A 86 29.68 -75.70 -24.44
C ALA A 86 29.12 -76.45 -23.23
N SER A 87 29.80 -76.50 -22.08
CA SER A 87 29.29 -77.07 -20.83
C SER A 87 28.35 -76.14 -20.10
N TYR A 88 28.47 -74.82 -20.24
CA TYR A 88 27.45 -73.86 -19.80
C TYR A 88 26.28 -73.85 -20.77
N ALA A 89 26.49 -73.94 -22.09
CA ALA A 89 25.41 -74.10 -23.06
C ALA A 89 24.75 -75.47 -22.98
N ALA A 90 25.47 -76.53 -22.59
CA ALA A 90 24.94 -77.87 -22.37
C ALA A 90 24.38 -78.05 -20.97
N ALA A 91 24.88 -77.35 -19.95
CA ALA A 91 24.22 -77.24 -18.66
C ALA A 91 22.98 -76.36 -18.77
N GLU A 92 22.99 -75.30 -19.58
CA GLU A 92 21.80 -74.55 -19.96
C GLU A 92 20.88 -75.41 -20.83
N ALA A 93 21.36 -76.19 -21.82
CA ALA A 93 20.55 -77.06 -22.68
C ALA A 93 20.00 -78.31 -21.95
N ALA A 94 20.76 -78.86 -21.00
CA ALA A 94 20.39 -79.99 -20.16
C ALA A 94 19.74 -79.57 -18.84
N ASN A 95 19.76 -78.28 -18.48
CA ASN A 95 18.84 -77.67 -17.52
C ASN A 95 17.73 -76.87 -18.22
N THR A 96 17.67 -76.80 -19.55
CA THR A 96 16.48 -76.31 -20.28
C THR A 96 15.72 -77.49 -20.84
N SER A 97 16.30 -78.59 -21.32
CA SER A 97 15.46 -79.70 -21.83
C SER A 97 14.66 -80.42 -20.74
N PRO A 98 15.22 -80.85 -19.59
CA PRO A 98 14.44 -81.41 -18.48
C PRO A 98 13.61 -80.37 -17.76
N LEU A 99 14.08 -79.12 -17.66
CA LEU A 99 13.34 -78.05 -16.99
C LEU A 99 12.23 -77.51 -17.88
N GLN A 100 12.42 -77.38 -19.20
CA GLN A 100 11.40 -77.07 -20.22
C GLN A 100 10.47 -78.25 -20.42
N SER A 101 10.94 -79.50 -20.44
CA SER A 101 10.04 -80.67 -20.49
C SER A 101 9.25 -80.81 -19.18
N ALA A 102 9.84 -80.49 -18.02
CA ALA A 102 9.13 -80.42 -16.75
C ALA A 102 8.15 -79.24 -16.72
N LEU A 103 8.54 -78.08 -17.25
CA LEU A 103 7.65 -76.93 -17.42
C LEU A 103 6.53 -77.25 -18.40
N ASP A 104 6.79 -77.87 -19.55
CA ASP A 104 5.81 -78.29 -20.54
C ASP A 104 4.88 -79.40 -20.01
N ALA A 105 5.40 -80.33 -19.19
CA ALA A 105 4.59 -81.34 -18.51
C ALA A 105 3.71 -80.74 -17.39
N VAL A 106 4.23 -79.74 -16.67
CA VAL A 106 3.50 -79.00 -15.63
C VAL A 106 2.50 -78.00 -16.25
N ASN A 107 2.85 -77.39 -17.38
CA ASN A 107 2.05 -76.41 -18.11
C ASN A 107 0.99 -77.07 -18.99
N GLY A 108 1.30 -78.21 -19.61
CA GLY A 108 0.47 -78.85 -20.63
C GLY A 108 -1.00 -79.05 -20.24
N PRO A 109 -1.32 -79.60 -19.05
CA PRO A 109 -2.70 -79.74 -18.58
C PRO A 109 -3.41 -78.40 -18.45
N VAL A 110 -2.72 -77.37 -17.95
CA VAL A 110 -3.27 -76.03 -17.73
C VAL A 110 -3.41 -75.28 -19.04
N GLN A 111 -2.44 -75.41 -19.94
CA GLN A 111 -2.41 -74.76 -21.26
C GLN A 111 -3.48 -75.34 -22.19
N ALA A 112 -3.79 -76.63 -22.11
CA ALA A 112 -4.90 -77.24 -22.83
C ALA A 112 -6.27 -76.81 -22.27
N LEU A 113 -6.39 -76.62 -20.95
CA LEU A 113 -7.66 -76.30 -20.28
C LEU A 113 -8.00 -74.80 -20.28
N THR A 114 -6.99 -73.95 -20.20
CA THR A 114 -7.13 -72.50 -20.01
C THR A 114 -6.54 -71.68 -21.15
N GLY A 115 -5.81 -72.31 -22.08
CA GLY A 115 -5.09 -71.64 -23.17
C GLY A 115 -3.79 -70.93 -22.73
N ARG A 116 -3.40 -71.01 -21.45
CA ARG A 116 -2.23 -70.32 -20.88
C ARG A 116 -1.31 -71.28 -20.13
N PRO A 117 0.03 -71.11 -20.21
CA PRO A 117 0.95 -71.92 -19.40
C PRO A 117 0.73 -71.67 -17.90
N LEU A 118 1.14 -72.60 -17.04
CA LEU A 118 1.11 -72.40 -15.58
C LEU A 118 2.31 -71.55 -15.13
N ILE A 119 3.51 -71.82 -15.66
CA ILE A 119 4.78 -71.11 -15.40
C ILE A 119 5.48 -70.83 -16.74
N GLY A 120 5.78 -69.57 -17.03
CA GLY A 120 6.51 -69.12 -18.22
C GLY A 120 6.09 -67.73 -18.67
N ASP A 121 7.03 -66.97 -19.25
CA ASP A 121 6.74 -65.64 -19.78
C ASP A 121 5.82 -65.72 -21.01
N GLY A 122 4.99 -64.70 -21.18
CA GLY A 122 4.13 -64.53 -22.33
C GLY A 122 4.97 -64.26 -23.58
N ALA A 123 4.54 -64.82 -24.71
CA ALA A 123 5.27 -64.63 -25.96
C ALA A 123 5.21 -63.16 -26.40
N ASN A 124 6.37 -62.55 -26.63
CA ASN A 124 6.43 -61.26 -27.32
C ASN A 124 5.82 -61.42 -28.71
N ALA A 125 4.94 -60.50 -29.08
CA ALA A 125 4.41 -60.50 -30.44
C ALA A 125 5.50 -60.06 -31.42
N THR A 126 5.63 -60.81 -32.53
CA THR A 126 6.53 -60.48 -33.65
C THR A 126 5.77 -60.03 -34.88
N THR A 127 4.48 -60.38 -34.99
CA THR A 127 3.59 -59.93 -36.06
C THR A 127 3.20 -58.47 -35.81
N PRO A 128 3.41 -57.55 -36.77
CA PRO A 128 3.14 -56.13 -36.55
C PRO A 128 1.71 -55.83 -36.07
N GLY A 129 1.61 -55.03 -35.01
CA GLY A 129 0.34 -54.67 -34.35
C GLY A 129 -0.32 -55.80 -33.53
N ALA A 130 0.25 -57.01 -33.48
CA ALA A 130 -0.28 -58.09 -32.67
C ALA A 130 0.03 -57.88 -31.18
N ASN A 131 -0.90 -58.30 -30.33
CA ASN A 131 -0.79 -58.19 -28.88
C ASN A 131 0.21 -59.22 -28.34
N GLY A 132 0.99 -58.82 -27.32
CA GLY A 132 1.83 -59.76 -26.58
C GLY A 132 0.97 -60.78 -25.85
N GLY A 133 1.47 -62.02 -25.76
CA GLY A 133 0.80 -63.08 -25.03
C GLY A 133 0.82 -62.82 -23.51
N ASP A 134 -0.22 -63.25 -22.81
CA ASP A 134 -0.23 -63.22 -21.36
C ASP A 134 0.81 -64.20 -20.78
N GLY A 135 1.46 -63.82 -19.68
CA GLY A 135 2.33 -64.69 -18.89
C GLY A 135 1.57 -65.87 -18.26
N GLY A 136 2.31 -66.87 -17.80
CA GLY A 136 1.75 -68.07 -17.18
C GLY A 136 0.99 -67.77 -15.89
N ILE A 137 -0.03 -68.57 -15.55
CA ILE A 137 -0.99 -68.26 -14.48
C ILE A 137 -0.31 -68.00 -13.12
N LEU A 138 0.72 -68.77 -12.75
CA LEU A 138 1.43 -68.65 -11.47
C LEU A 138 2.64 -67.71 -11.55
N TRP A 139 3.51 -67.91 -12.53
CA TRP A 139 4.75 -67.13 -12.68
C TRP A 139 5.05 -66.88 -14.15
N GLY A 140 5.21 -65.62 -14.53
CA GLY A 140 5.53 -65.24 -15.90
C GLY A 140 5.26 -63.76 -16.16
N ASN A 141 6.22 -63.09 -16.79
CA ASN A 141 6.04 -61.74 -17.30
C ASN A 141 5.08 -61.76 -18.49
N GLY A 142 4.33 -60.68 -18.71
CA GLY A 142 3.56 -60.50 -19.93
C GLY A 142 4.48 -60.23 -21.12
N GLY A 143 4.12 -60.74 -22.30
CA GLY A 143 4.85 -60.48 -23.53
C GLY A 143 4.65 -59.04 -24.01
N ASN A 144 5.67 -58.44 -24.63
CA ASN A 144 5.55 -57.14 -25.27
C ASN A 144 4.67 -57.22 -26.52
N GLY A 145 3.83 -56.20 -26.71
CA GLY A 145 3.09 -56.01 -27.96
C GLY A 145 4.02 -55.64 -29.11
N ALA A 146 3.69 -56.10 -30.32
CA ALA A 146 4.47 -55.77 -31.50
C ALA A 146 4.21 -54.34 -31.95
N ALA A 147 5.25 -53.65 -32.42
CA ALA A 147 5.06 -52.38 -33.10
C ALA A 147 4.18 -52.55 -34.34
N GLY A 148 3.42 -51.53 -34.73
CA GLY A 148 2.68 -51.53 -35.99
C GLY A 148 3.62 -51.66 -37.20
N ALA A 149 3.10 -52.07 -38.35
CA ALA A 149 3.91 -52.24 -39.56
C ALA A 149 4.50 -50.89 -40.03
N PRO A 150 5.82 -50.74 -40.20
CA PRO A 150 6.44 -49.46 -40.57
C PRO A 150 5.79 -48.84 -41.82
N GLY A 151 5.49 -47.53 -41.78
CA GLY A 151 4.91 -46.78 -42.90
C GLY A 151 3.40 -46.91 -43.09
N SER A 152 2.74 -47.83 -42.38
CA SER A 152 1.32 -48.16 -42.61
C SER A 152 0.30 -47.32 -41.83
N GLY A 153 0.73 -46.61 -40.78
CA GLY A 153 -0.21 -46.01 -39.81
C GLY A 153 -0.95 -47.04 -38.94
N GLN A 154 -0.54 -48.31 -38.94
CA GLN A 154 -1.14 -49.36 -38.12
C GLN A 154 -0.83 -49.15 -36.62
N ASN A 155 -1.81 -49.40 -35.77
CA ASN A 155 -1.66 -49.34 -34.32
C ASN A 155 -0.67 -50.40 -33.80
N GLY A 156 0.02 -50.10 -32.70
CA GLY A 156 0.82 -51.06 -31.96
C GLY A 156 -0.07 -52.02 -31.17
N GLY A 157 0.41 -53.26 -30.98
CA GLY A 157 -0.31 -54.25 -30.18
C GLY A 157 -0.20 -53.98 -28.69
N SER A 158 -1.20 -54.37 -27.90
CA SER A 158 -1.13 -54.25 -26.44
C SER A 158 -0.09 -55.21 -25.86
N GLY A 159 0.53 -54.83 -24.74
CA GLY A 159 1.32 -55.75 -23.93
C GLY A 159 0.45 -56.79 -23.24
N GLY A 160 0.96 -58.00 -23.08
CA GLY A 160 0.32 -59.08 -22.35
C GLY A 160 0.34 -58.84 -20.84
N SER A 161 -0.64 -59.38 -20.13
CA SER A 161 -0.68 -59.33 -18.67
C SER A 161 0.25 -60.39 -18.06
N ALA A 162 0.85 -60.10 -16.92
CA ALA A 162 1.62 -61.07 -16.16
C ALA A 162 0.73 -62.15 -15.50
N GLY A 163 1.39 -63.17 -14.96
CA GLY A 163 0.82 -64.15 -14.03
C GLY A 163 0.62 -63.64 -12.61
N PHE A 164 0.38 -64.55 -11.66
CA PHE A 164 0.36 -64.23 -10.23
C PHE A 164 1.65 -63.54 -9.74
N PHE A 165 2.79 -63.92 -10.34
CA PHE A 165 4.06 -63.22 -10.24
C PHE A 165 4.59 -62.83 -11.64
N GLY A 166 5.01 -61.59 -11.84
CA GLY A 166 5.66 -61.13 -13.07
C GLY A 166 5.42 -59.65 -13.41
N GLN A 167 6.18 -59.16 -14.37
CA GLN A 167 6.07 -57.81 -14.95
C GLN A 167 5.01 -57.77 -16.04
N GLY A 168 4.29 -56.66 -16.17
CA GLY A 168 3.41 -56.45 -17.32
C GLY A 168 4.22 -56.22 -18.61
N GLY A 169 3.75 -56.75 -19.74
CA GLY A 169 4.41 -56.52 -21.04
C GLY A 169 4.22 -55.08 -21.52
N ASN A 170 5.21 -54.50 -22.21
CA ASN A 170 5.07 -53.16 -22.78
C ASN A 170 4.14 -53.18 -24.00
N GLY A 171 3.38 -52.11 -24.20
CA GLY A 171 2.64 -51.88 -25.43
C GLY A 171 3.57 -51.60 -26.61
N GLY A 172 3.21 -52.12 -27.78
CA GLY A 172 3.94 -51.85 -29.03
C GLY A 172 3.75 -50.41 -29.49
N ALA A 173 4.76 -49.82 -30.12
CA ALA A 173 4.63 -48.49 -30.72
C ALA A 173 3.68 -48.53 -31.93
N GLY A 174 2.88 -47.49 -32.11
CA GLY A 174 2.14 -47.27 -33.34
C GLY A 174 3.08 -47.00 -34.52
N ALA A 175 2.73 -47.48 -35.70
CA ALA A 175 3.54 -47.24 -36.89
C ALA A 175 3.39 -45.80 -37.37
N SER A 176 4.50 -45.14 -37.67
CA SER A 176 4.45 -43.92 -38.46
C SER A 176 3.85 -44.19 -39.84
N ALA A 177 2.98 -43.31 -40.31
CA ALA A 177 2.47 -43.34 -41.67
C ALA A 177 3.48 -42.68 -42.64
N THR A 178 3.66 -43.24 -43.83
CA THR A 178 4.48 -42.63 -44.90
C THR A 178 3.65 -41.98 -46.00
N ALA A 179 2.35 -42.30 -46.08
CA ALA A 179 1.45 -41.74 -47.08
C ALA A 179 0.89 -40.37 -46.64
N ALA A 180 0.90 -39.40 -47.54
CA ALA A 180 0.43 -38.05 -47.29
C ALA A 180 -1.01 -38.04 -46.73
N GLY A 181 -1.24 -37.28 -45.65
CA GLY A 181 -2.56 -37.13 -45.02
C GLY A 181 -3.02 -38.33 -44.18
N VAL A 182 -2.29 -39.44 -44.16
CA VAL A 182 -2.65 -40.63 -43.36
C VAL A 182 -2.16 -40.46 -41.92
N ALA A 183 -3.03 -40.75 -40.96
CA ALA A 183 -2.68 -40.66 -39.55
C ALA A 183 -1.68 -41.77 -39.15
N GLY A 184 -0.79 -41.46 -38.21
CA GLY A 184 0.05 -42.45 -37.56
C GLY A 184 -0.81 -43.38 -36.68
N GLY A 185 -0.34 -44.61 -36.48
CA GLY A 185 -1.03 -45.58 -35.66
C GLY A 185 -0.96 -45.22 -34.18
N SER A 186 -1.98 -45.57 -33.39
CA SER A 186 -1.91 -45.39 -31.94
C SER A 186 -0.93 -46.38 -31.30
N GLY A 187 -0.29 -46.01 -30.20
CA GLY A 187 0.47 -46.94 -29.37
C GLY A 187 -0.43 -47.96 -28.69
N GLY A 188 0.10 -49.17 -28.47
CA GLY A 188 -0.57 -50.23 -27.73
C GLY A 188 -0.57 -49.96 -26.23
N ALA A 189 -1.60 -50.42 -25.51
CA ALA A 189 -1.64 -50.30 -24.05
C ALA A 189 -0.59 -51.23 -23.40
N GLY A 190 -0.04 -50.83 -22.26
CA GLY A 190 0.79 -51.68 -21.43
C GLY A 190 -0.01 -52.77 -20.72
N GLY A 191 0.63 -53.91 -20.47
CA GLY A 191 0.06 -55.06 -19.77
C GLY A 191 0.11 -54.90 -18.25
N ARG A 192 -0.76 -55.62 -17.54
CA ARG A 192 -0.83 -55.60 -16.07
C ARG A 192 0.29 -56.44 -15.46
N ASN A 193 0.82 -56.05 -14.30
CA ASN A 193 1.79 -56.87 -13.55
C ASN A 193 1.06 -57.91 -12.66
N GLY A 194 1.83 -58.74 -11.96
CA GLY A 194 1.30 -59.83 -11.14
C GLY A 194 0.83 -59.43 -9.74
N LEU A 195 -0.18 -60.16 -9.25
CA LEU A 195 -0.91 -59.89 -8.01
C LEU A 195 -0.04 -59.96 -6.74
N LEU A 196 0.97 -60.83 -6.66
CA LEU A 196 1.80 -61.01 -5.46
C LEU A 196 3.25 -60.48 -5.58
N GLY A 197 3.63 -59.94 -6.73
CA GLY A 197 4.95 -59.37 -6.97
C GLY A 197 5.46 -59.65 -8.38
N GLY A 198 6.66 -59.16 -8.72
CA GLY A 198 7.26 -59.35 -10.04
C GLY A 198 7.71 -58.06 -10.71
N GLY A 199 7.30 -56.89 -10.20
CA GLY A 199 7.74 -55.54 -10.54
C GLY A 199 6.66 -54.68 -11.21
N PRO A 200 6.97 -53.53 -11.87
CA PRO A 200 5.99 -52.62 -12.46
C PRO A 200 5.12 -53.20 -13.59
N ALA A 201 3.97 -52.58 -13.80
CA ALA A 201 3.14 -52.82 -14.98
C ALA A 201 3.82 -52.26 -16.25
N GLY A 202 3.42 -52.79 -17.41
CA GLY A 202 4.05 -52.44 -18.69
C GLY A 202 3.76 -51.00 -19.10
N PHE A 203 4.72 -50.37 -19.78
CA PHE A 203 4.53 -49.02 -20.34
C PHE A 203 3.59 -49.06 -21.54
N GLY A 204 2.84 -47.97 -21.75
CA GLY A 204 2.13 -47.76 -23.00
C GLY A 204 3.08 -47.49 -24.16
N GLY A 205 2.78 -48.01 -25.35
CA GLY A 205 3.55 -47.76 -26.55
C GLY A 205 3.40 -46.31 -27.04
N ALA A 206 4.44 -45.75 -27.66
CA ALA A 206 4.32 -44.43 -28.29
C ALA A 206 3.38 -44.47 -29.50
N GLY A 207 2.69 -43.37 -29.79
CA GLY A 207 1.97 -43.19 -31.05
C GLY A 207 2.93 -43.03 -32.23
N GLY A 208 2.50 -43.47 -33.41
CA GLY A 208 3.24 -43.33 -34.65
C GLY A 208 3.09 -41.93 -35.25
N ASN A 209 4.08 -41.46 -36.01
CA ASN A 209 4.00 -40.14 -36.62
C ASN A 209 3.05 -40.13 -37.83
N GLY A 210 2.37 -39.02 -38.09
CA GLY A 210 1.53 -38.84 -39.25
C GLY A 210 2.32 -38.72 -40.55
N GLY A 211 1.70 -39.09 -41.67
CA GLY A 211 2.34 -39.09 -42.97
C GLY A 211 2.57 -37.70 -43.53
N SER A 212 3.82 -37.41 -43.88
CA SER A 212 4.21 -36.10 -44.43
C SER A 212 3.75 -35.96 -45.89
N SER A 213 3.29 -34.77 -46.28
CA SER A 213 2.85 -34.44 -47.63
C SER A 213 3.87 -33.54 -48.33
N ALA A 214 4.34 -33.95 -49.52
CA ALA A 214 5.14 -33.09 -50.38
C ALA A 214 4.29 -32.27 -51.38
N VAL A 215 2.96 -32.41 -51.34
CA VAL A 215 2.04 -31.80 -52.30
C VAL A 215 1.57 -30.44 -51.76
N PRO A 216 1.79 -29.33 -52.51
CA PRO A 216 1.32 -28.01 -52.10
C PRO A 216 -0.20 -28.00 -51.83
N GLY A 217 -0.61 -27.50 -50.67
CA GLY A 217 -2.02 -27.38 -50.28
C GLY A 217 -2.64 -28.61 -49.60
N LEU A 218 -1.93 -29.75 -49.50
CA LEU A 218 -2.38 -30.92 -48.75
C LEU A 218 -1.72 -30.96 -47.35
N VAL A 219 -2.54 -30.95 -46.30
CA VAL A 219 -2.11 -31.02 -44.89
C VAL A 219 -1.51 -32.41 -44.61
N GLY A 220 -0.44 -32.47 -43.82
CA GLY A 220 0.13 -33.74 -43.34
C GLY A 220 -0.87 -34.54 -42.49
N GLY A 221 -0.66 -35.84 -42.35
CA GLY A 221 -1.51 -36.70 -41.52
C GLY A 221 -1.31 -36.45 -40.02
N ALA A 222 -2.31 -36.72 -39.19
CA ALA A 222 -2.19 -36.56 -37.74
C ALA A 222 -1.25 -37.61 -37.12
N GLY A 223 -0.58 -37.30 -36.02
CA GLY A 223 0.12 -38.28 -35.20
C GLY A 223 -0.85 -39.19 -34.46
N GLY A 224 -0.45 -40.43 -34.23
CA GLY A 224 -1.22 -41.40 -33.46
C GLY A 224 -1.17 -41.09 -31.96
N SER A 225 -2.21 -41.42 -31.21
CA SER A 225 -2.19 -41.28 -29.75
C SER A 225 -1.21 -42.27 -29.10
N GLY A 226 -0.63 -41.89 -27.96
CA GLY A 226 0.12 -42.80 -27.11
C GLY A 226 -0.78 -43.84 -26.45
N GLY A 227 -0.25 -45.03 -26.22
CA GLY A 227 -0.94 -46.11 -25.51
C GLY A 227 -1.03 -45.84 -24.01
N ALA A 228 -2.09 -46.27 -23.36
CA ALA A 228 -2.19 -46.18 -21.89
C ALA A 228 -1.15 -47.09 -21.22
N GLY A 229 -0.63 -46.68 -20.07
CA GLY A 229 0.21 -47.54 -19.23
C GLY A 229 -0.61 -48.67 -18.60
N GLY A 230 0.05 -49.79 -18.33
CA GLY A 230 -0.57 -50.95 -17.70
C GLY A 230 -0.95 -50.69 -16.25
N THR A 231 -2.06 -51.25 -15.80
CA THR A 231 -2.47 -51.13 -14.39
C THR A 231 -1.63 -52.07 -13.53
N SER A 232 -1.14 -51.58 -12.38
CA SER A 232 -0.46 -52.41 -11.39
C SER A 232 -1.47 -53.11 -10.47
N GLU A 233 -1.61 -54.43 -10.60
CA GLU A 233 -2.43 -55.29 -9.73
C GLU A 233 -1.68 -55.79 -8.49
N SER A 234 -0.37 -55.55 -8.38
CA SER A 234 0.45 -56.08 -7.28
C SER A 234 0.04 -55.59 -5.89
N LEU A 235 -0.26 -56.54 -5.00
CA LEU A 235 -0.68 -56.35 -3.61
C LEU A 235 0.45 -55.87 -2.69
N PHE A 236 1.72 -56.17 -3.01
CA PHE A 236 2.88 -55.91 -2.13
C PHE A 236 3.99 -55.07 -2.79
N GLY A 237 3.62 -54.17 -3.69
CA GLY A 237 4.51 -53.20 -4.32
C GLY A 237 4.66 -53.38 -5.83
N GLY A 238 4.40 -52.30 -6.56
CA GLY A 238 4.51 -52.20 -8.02
C GLY A 238 4.09 -50.79 -8.48
N ALA A 239 4.59 -50.31 -9.61
CA ALA A 239 4.11 -49.04 -10.18
C ALA A 239 3.20 -49.33 -11.38
N GLY A 240 2.14 -48.54 -11.54
CA GLY A 240 1.42 -48.47 -12.80
C GLY A 240 2.38 -48.06 -13.92
N GLY A 241 2.20 -48.62 -15.10
CA GLY A 241 3.04 -48.28 -16.25
C GLY A 241 2.82 -46.81 -16.64
N ALA A 242 3.86 -46.11 -17.07
CA ALA A 242 3.68 -44.81 -17.69
C ALA A 242 2.91 -44.94 -19.03
N GLY A 243 2.12 -43.92 -19.36
CA GLY A 243 1.51 -43.80 -20.69
C GLY A 243 2.54 -43.48 -21.76
N GLY A 244 2.30 -43.95 -22.99
CA GLY A 244 3.15 -43.67 -24.13
C GLY A 244 3.01 -42.23 -24.61
N ALA A 245 4.05 -41.65 -25.20
CA ALA A 245 3.94 -40.34 -25.85
C ALA A 245 3.04 -40.41 -27.09
N GLY A 246 2.34 -39.33 -27.42
CA GLY A 246 1.68 -39.17 -28.71
C GLY A 246 2.70 -39.03 -29.85
N GLY A 247 2.36 -39.49 -31.04
CA GLY A 247 3.18 -39.35 -32.24
C GLY A 247 3.11 -37.95 -32.82
N ASP A 248 4.14 -37.54 -33.55
CA ASP A 248 4.16 -36.23 -34.20
C ASP A 248 3.23 -36.20 -35.42
N GLY A 249 2.63 -35.06 -35.73
CA GLY A 249 1.91 -34.85 -36.99
C GLY A 249 2.85 -34.72 -38.19
N GLY A 250 2.38 -35.13 -39.36
CA GLY A 250 3.17 -35.09 -40.60
C GLY A 250 3.42 -33.67 -41.11
N TYR A 251 4.58 -33.45 -41.72
CA TYR A 251 4.96 -32.15 -42.30
C TYR A 251 4.23 -31.90 -43.64
N SER A 252 4.10 -30.64 -44.08
CA SER A 252 3.63 -30.28 -45.44
C SER A 252 4.73 -29.52 -46.20
N ALA A 253 4.87 -29.75 -47.51
CA ALA A 253 5.89 -29.09 -48.34
C ALA A 253 5.51 -27.66 -48.70
N THR A 254 6.30 -26.72 -48.19
CA THR A 254 6.53 -25.35 -48.69
C THR A 254 5.33 -24.56 -49.24
N GLY A 255 4.92 -23.52 -48.50
CA GLY A 255 4.13 -22.38 -48.99
C GLY A 255 2.96 -22.06 -48.06
N ALA A 256 2.94 -20.96 -47.31
CA ALA A 256 3.13 -19.61 -47.83
C ALA A 256 4.05 -18.73 -46.97
N THR A 257 4.86 -17.93 -47.65
CA THR A 257 5.20 -16.57 -47.21
C THR A 257 3.89 -15.78 -47.10
N GLY A 258 3.13 -15.99 -46.02
CA GLY A 258 2.05 -15.10 -45.65
C GLY A 258 2.68 -13.79 -45.17
N ALA A 259 2.31 -12.67 -45.79
CA ALA A 259 2.65 -11.36 -45.25
C ALA A 259 2.28 -11.30 -43.75
N PRO A 260 3.08 -10.62 -42.91
CA PRO A 260 2.79 -10.49 -41.48
C PRO A 260 1.39 -9.88 -41.30
N GLY A 261 0.42 -10.66 -40.78
CA GLY A 261 -0.90 -10.10 -40.46
C GLY A 261 -2.11 -11.02 -40.30
N ALA A 262 -2.09 -12.31 -40.68
CA ALA A 262 -3.25 -13.20 -40.52
C ALA A 262 -3.01 -14.34 -39.50
N PRO A 263 -3.83 -14.47 -38.43
CA PRO A 263 -3.73 -15.57 -37.47
C PRO A 263 -4.10 -16.91 -38.14
N GLY A 264 -3.20 -17.91 -38.07
CA GLY A 264 -3.56 -19.32 -38.28
C GLY A 264 -2.90 -20.11 -39.42
N SER A 265 -1.96 -19.58 -40.21
CA SER A 265 -1.49 -20.27 -41.44
C SER A 265 -0.01 -20.68 -41.50
N SER A 266 0.77 -20.56 -40.43
CA SER A 266 2.24 -20.78 -40.51
C SER A 266 2.72 -22.21 -40.23
N PHE A 267 1.84 -23.17 -39.92
CA PHE A 267 2.22 -24.58 -39.73
C PHE A 267 1.13 -25.53 -40.27
N ALA A 268 0.99 -25.66 -41.58
CA ALA A 268 0.03 -26.56 -42.24
C ALA A 268 0.45 -28.06 -42.16
N GLY A 269 0.97 -28.52 -41.01
CA GLY A 269 1.23 -29.93 -40.73
C GLY A 269 0.01 -30.62 -40.10
N GLY A 270 0.00 -31.95 -40.05
CA GLY A 270 -1.03 -32.69 -39.32
C GLY A 270 -0.95 -32.45 -37.82
N ALA A 271 -2.06 -32.64 -37.08
CA ALA A 271 -2.04 -32.50 -35.62
C ALA A 271 -1.16 -33.57 -34.95
N GLY A 272 -0.49 -33.25 -33.85
CA GLY A 272 0.19 -34.23 -33.01
C GLY A 272 -0.82 -35.10 -32.25
N GLY A 273 -0.43 -36.33 -31.96
CA GLY A 273 -1.25 -37.28 -31.20
C GLY A 273 -1.29 -36.95 -29.70
N ALA A 274 -2.38 -37.27 -29.01
CA ALA A 274 -2.43 -37.11 -27.56
C ALA A 274 -1.51 -38.12 -26.85
N GLY A 275 -0.95 -37.75 -25.69
CA GLY A 275 -0.23 -38.68 -24.83
C GLY A 275 -1.16 -39.71 -24.18
N GLY A 276 -0.66 -40.91 -23.93
CA GLY A 276 -1.39 -41.97 -23.26
C GLY A 276 -1.55 -41.70 -21.77
N ALA A 277 -2.65 -42.14 -21.17
CA ALA A 277 -2.83 -42.06 -19.71
C ALA A 277 -1.83 -42.96 -18.98
N GLY A 278 -1.37 -42.54 -17.81
CA GLY A 278 -0.62 -43.40 -16.90
C GLY A 278 -1.51 -44.51 -16.33
N GLY A 279 -0.91 -45.67 -16.07
CA GLY A 279 -1.59 -46.83 -15.52
C GLY A 279 -1.94 -46.66 -14.05
N SER A 280 -3.13 -47.11 -13.65
CA SER A 280 -3.56 -47.12 -12.25
C SER A 280 -2.78 -48.14 -11.43
N ALA A 281 -2.73 -47.99 -10.11
CA ALA A 281 -2.17 -48.98 -9.18
C ALA A 281 -3.20 -49.35 -8.10
N ILE A 282 -3.50 -50.65 -7.90
CA ILE A 282 -4.59 -51.13 -7.02
C ILE A 282 -4.13 -51.90 -5.75
N GLY A 283 -2.84 -51.93 -5.40
CA GLY A 283 -2.33 -52.72 -4.26
C GLY A 283 -1.46 -51.97 -3.25
N PHE A 284 -1.22 -52.61 -2.08
CA PHE A 284 -0.91 -52.01 -0.78
C PHE A 284 0.39 -51.17 -0.66
N LEU A 285 1.26 -51.15 -1.67
CA LEU A 285 2.53 -50.39 -1.68
C LEU A 285 2.85 -49.80 -3.08
N SER A 286 1.81 -49.46 -3.85
CA SER A 286 1.94 -49.22 -5.29
C SER A 286 1.73 -47.73 -5.67
N ALA A 287 2.35 -47.26 -6.76
CA ALA A 287 2.25 -45.87 -7.25
C ALA A 287 1.62 -45.80 -8.64
N GLY A 288 0.87 -44.74 -8.93
CA GLY A 288 0.30 -44.52 -10.27
C GLY A 288 1.37 -44.23 -11.32
N GLY A 289 1.14 -44.63 -12.57
CA GLY A 289 2.04 -44.34 -13.68
C GLY A 289 1.93 -42.91 -14.18
N GLN A 290 3.01 -42.33 -14.70
CA GLN A 290 2.96 -40.97 -15.29
C GLN A 290 2.13 -40.96 -16.59
N GLY A 291 1.45 -39.87 -16.89
CA GLY A 291 0.85 -39.62 -18.19
C GLY A 291 1.93 -39.37 -19.26
N GLY A 292 1.68 -39.83 -20.49
CA GLY A 292 2.58 -39.61 -21.62
C GLY A 292 2.49 -38.19 -22.16
N HIS A 293 3.57 -37.69 -22.77
CA HIS A 293 3.56 -36.37 -23.41
C HIS A 293 2.70 -36.37 -24.68
N GLY A 294 2.09 -35.24 -25.01
CA GLY A 294 1.47 -35.04 -26.32
C GLY A 294 2.53 -34.94 -27.43
N GLY A 295 2.20 -35.42 -28.63
CA GLY A 295 3.05 -35.33 -29.82
C GLY A 295 3.04 -33.93 -30.43
N SER A 296 4.10 -33.57 -31.16
CA SER A 296 4.21 -32.26 -31.81
C SER A 296 3.48 -32.24 -33.16
N GLY A 297 3.02 -31.10 -33.68
CA GLY A 297 2.36 -31.06 -35.00
C GLY A 297 1.87 -29.68 -35.43
N GLY A 298 1.05 -29.62 -36.49
CA GLY A 298 0.35 -28.39 -36.91
C GLY A 298 -0.48 -27.80 -35.77
N ASN A 299 -1.20 -28.67 -35.04
CA ASN A 299 -1.62 -28.43 -33.65
C ASN A 299 -0.88 -29.45 -32.77
N GLY A 300 -0.39 -29.07 -31.60
CA GLY A 300 0.22 -29.99 -30.63
C GLY A 300 -0.83 -30.88 -29.98
N GLY A 301 -0.48 -32.12 -29.69
CA GLY A 301 -1.35 -33.07 -28.99
C GLY A 301 -1.43 -32.77 -27.49
N ALA A 302 -2.56 -33.07 -26.85
CA ALA A 302 -2.68 -32.93 -25.39
C ALA A 302 -1.79 -33.93 -24.65
N GLY A 303 -1.30 -33.57 -23.48
CA GLY A 303 -0.63 -34.51 -22.57
C GLY A 303 -1.61 -35.52 -21.96
N GLY A 304 -1.13 -36.73 -21.70
CA GLY A 304 -1.91 -37.79 -21.07
C GLY A 304 -2.12 -37.53 -19.58
N THR A 305 -3.25 -37.96 -19.03
CA THR A 305 -3.51 -37.86 -17.59
C THR A 305 -2.59 -38.78 -16.79
N GLY A 306 -2.18 -38.37 -15.60
CA GLY A 306 -1.49 -39.25 -14.67
C GLY A 306 -2.37 -40.42 -14.21
N GLY A 307 -1.75 -41.55 -13.88
CA GLY A 307 -2.42 -42.73 -13.36
C GLY A 307 -2.80 -42.57 -11.89
N VAL A 308 -3.92 -43.15 -11.47
CA VAL A 308 -4.38 -43.14 -10.08
C VAL A 308 -3.46 -44.03 -9.22
N GLY A 309 -2.97 -43.52 -8.10
CA GLY A 309 -2.50 -44.36 -6.99
C GLY A 309 -3.72 -44.80 -6.17
N ASP A 310 -3.72 -45.97 -5.55
CA ASP A 310 -4.80 -46.42 -4.63
C ASP A 310 -4.25 -46.79 -3.24
N PHE A 311 -4.77 -47.83 -2.60
CA PHE A 311 -4.44 -48.24 -1.23
C PHE A 311 -2.93 -48.46 -1.10
N SER A 312 -2.18 -47.51 -0.53
CA SER A 312 -0.74 -47.65 -0.32
C SER A 312 -0.38 -47.23 1.09
N ILE A 313 0.17 -48.12 1.93
CA ILE A 313 0.51 -47.84 3.35
C ILE A 313 1.82 -47.02 3.47
N ASN A 314 2.46 -46.69 2.34
CA ASN A 314 3.79 -46.09 2.26
C ASN A 314 3.84 -44.99 1.19
N ASN A 315 2.95 -43.99 1.28
CA ASN A 315 2.99 -42.76 0.48
C ASN A 315 2.95 -42.96 -1.06
N GLY A 316 2.23 -43.97 -1.58
CA GLY A 316 2.14 -44.20 -3.03
C GLY A 316 1.50 -43.04 -3.78
N THR A 317 2.26 -42.30 -4.59
CA THR A 317 1.78 -41.08 -5.23
C THR A 317 0.88 -41.36 -6.43
N GLY A 318 -0.09 -40.47 -6.70
CA GLY A 318 -0.70 -40.38 -8.02
C GLY A 318 0.36 -40.05 -9.07
N GLY A 319 0.20 -40.56 -10.30
CA GLY A 319 1.11 -40.25 -11.39
C GLY A 319 0.98 -38.79 -11.84
N ALA A 320 2.05 -38.16 -12.29
CA ALA A 320 2.01 -36.83 -12.86
C ALA A 320 1.33 -36.83 -14.24
N GLY A 321 0.65 -35.74 -14.59
CA GLY A 321 0.15 -35.53 -15.95
C GLY A 321 1.30 -35.30 -16.95
N GLY A 322 1.12 -35.76 -18.19
CA GLY A 322 2.07 -35.52 -19.27
C GLY A 322 2.01 -34.07 -19.78
N ALA A 323 3.12 -33.53 -20.25
CA ALA A 323 3.11 -32.21 -20.88
C ALA A 323 2.39 -32.23 -22.24
N GLY A 324 1.79 -31.10 -22.64
CA GLY A 324 1.25 -30.93 -23.98
C GLY A 324 2.33 -30.86 -25.07
N GLY A 325 1.99 -31.24 -26.29
CA GLY A 325 2.87 -31.24 -27.45
C GLY A 325 3.05 -29.86 -28.08
N LEU A 326 4.15 -29.69 -28.82
CA LEU A 326 4.48 -28.43 -29.51
C LEU A 326 3.65 -28.28 -30.79
N GLY A 327 3.28 -27.07 -31.18
CA GLY A 327 2.64 -26.88 -32.49
C GLY A 327 2.31 -25.44 -32.88
N GLY A 328 1.57 -25.28 -33.98
CA GLY A 328 0.98 -24.00 -34.40
C GLY A 328 -0.19 -23.56 -33.53
N LEU A 329 -0.81 -24.49 -32.81
CA LEU A 329 -1.54 -24.25 -31.56
C LEU A 329 -1.03 -25.32 -30.59
N ALA A 330 -0.46 -24.96 -29.43
CA ALA A 330 0.12 -25.97 -28.55
C ALA A 330 -0.95 -26.84 -27.89
N GLY A 331 -0.56 -28.07 -27.56
CA GLY A 331 -1.40 -28.99 -26.80
C GLY A 331 -1.49 -28.60 -25.33
N ALA A 332 -2.64 -28.84 -24.70
CA ALA A 332 -2.79 -28.68 -23.26
C ALA A 332 -1.98 -29.74 -22.49
N GLY A 333 -1.55 -29.41 -21.27
CA GLY A 333 -0.98 -30.36 -20.32
C GLY A 333 -2.03 -31.34 -19.81
N GLY A 334 -1.61 -32.56 -19.52
CA GLY A 334 -2.45 -33.58 -18.90
C GLY A 334 -2.70 -33.29 -17.42
N ALA A 335 -3.89 -33.62 -16.92
CA ALA A 335 -4.17 -33.53 -15.48
C ALA A 335 -3.30 -34.51 -14.68
N GLY A 336 -3.00 -34.15 -13.42
CA GLY A 336 -2.36 -35.07 -12.48
C GLY A 336 -3.27 -36.26 -12.16
N GLY A 337 -2.68 -37.39 -11.80
CA GLY A 337 -3.38 -38.57 -11.32
C GLY A 337 -3.79 -38.40 -9.86
N SER A 338 -5.00 -38.84 -9.51
CA SER A 338 -5.48 -38.77 -8.12
C SER A 338 -4.62 -39.63 -7.19
N ALA A 339 -4.51 -39.15 -5.95
CA ALA A 339 -3.94 -39.89 -4.85
C ALA A 339 -4.72 -41.18 -4.57
N GLY A 340 -4.03 -42.13 -3.96
CA GLY A 340 -4.65 -43.27 -3.30
C GLY A 340 -4.94 -43.01 -1.83
N ILE A 341 -5.49 -44.00 -1.11
CA ILE A 341 -5.97 -43.78 0.26
C ILE A 341 -4.87 -43.16 1.16
N PHE A 342 -3.62 -43.67 1.16
CA PHE A 342 -2.50 -43.04 1.90
C PHE A 342 -1.40 -42.42 1.01
N GLY A 343 -1.73 -41.99 -0.21
CA GLY A 343 -0.79 -41.43 -1.19
C GLY A 343 -0.95 -39.93 -1.44
N THR A 344 0.09 -39.20 -1.85
CA THR A 344 -0.07 -37.78 -2.28
C THR A 344 -0.57 -37.67 -3.72
N PRO A 345 -1.39 -36.68 -4.09
CA PRO A 345 -1.84 -36.52 -5.47
C PRO A 345 -0.67 -36.25 -6.43
N GLY A 346 -0.79 -36.69 -7.68
CA GLY A 346 0.19 -36.41 -8.71
C GLY A 346 0.16 -34.96 -9.17
N GLY A 347 1.33 -34.38 -9.45
CA GLY A 347 1.43 -33.06 -10.08
C GLY A 347 0.84 -33.08 -11.49
N SER A 348 0.26 -31.97 -11.93
CA SER A 348 -0.26 -31.86 -13.29
C SER A 348 0.83 -31.56 -14.32
N GLY A 349 0.55 -31.86 -15.58
CA GLY A 349 1.43 -31.60 -16.70
C GLY A 349 1.41 -30.14 -17.14
N THR A 350 2.53 -29.64 -17.62
CA THR A 350 2.63 -28.28 -18.19
C THR A 350 1.98 -28.22 -19.57
N GLY A 351 1.41 -27.07 -19.93
CA GLY A 351 0.97 -26.79 -21.29
C GLY A 351 2.15 -26.84 -22.28
N GLY A 352 1.87 -27.24 -23.53
CA GLY A 352 2.87 -27.23 -24.61
C GLY A 352 3.26 -25.81 -25.00
N THR A 353 4.50 -25.62 -25.46
CA THR A 353 4.98 -24.33 -25.98
C THR A 353 4.91 -24.28 -27.51
N THR A 354 4.88 -23.09 -28.08
CA THR A 354 4.89 -22.87 -29.54
C THR A 354 5.96 -21.86 -29.95
N GLY A 355 6.21 -21.75 -31.26
CA GLY A 355 6.92 -20.60 -31.84
C GLY A 355 6.04 -19.33 -31.87
N THR A 356 6.55 -18.23 -32.44
CA THR A 356 5.96 -16.88 -32.37
C THR A 356 4.54 -16.69 -32.96
N SER A 357 3.89 -17.73 -33.50
CA SER A 357 2.62 -17.62 -34.24
C SER A 357 1.46 -18.48 -33.71
N GLY A 358 1.64 -19.26 -32.64
CA GLY A 358 0.59 -20.14 -32.09
C GLY A 358 0.28 -19.94 -30.62
N ALA A 359 -0.95 -20.10 -30.14
CA ALA A 359 -1.23 -19.99 -28.70
C ALA A 359 -0.54 -21.12 -27.91
N GLY A 360 -0.03 -20.80 -26.72
CA GLY A 360 0.47 -21.77 -25.76
C GLY A 360 -0.64 -22.64 -25.19
N GLY A 361 -0.33 -23.88 -24.81
CA GLY A 361 -1.30 -24.82 -24.27
C GLY A 361 -1.66 -24.50 -22.83
N ALA A 362 -2.89 -24.80 -22.39
CA ALA A 362 -3.26 -24.69 -20.98
C ALA A 362 -2.47 -25.68 -20.10
N GLY A 363 -2.18 -25.32 -18.86
CA GLY A 363 -1.65 -26.25 -17.86
C GLY A 363 -2.71 -27.25 -17.40
N GLY A 364 -2.27 -28.45 -16.99
CA GLY A 364 -3.19 -29.46 -16.46
C GLY A 364 -3.72 -29.09 -15.08
N ASN A 365 -4.93 -29.53 -14.74
CA ASN A 365 -5.48 -29.31 -13.39
C ASN A 365 -4.85 -30.27 -12.38
N GLY A 366 -4.64 -29.79 -11.16
CA GLY A 366 -4.21 -30.60 -10.03
C GLY A 366 -5.29 -31.57 -9.58
N ALA A 367 -4.89 -32.77 -9.14
CA ALA A 367 -5.83 -33.78 -8.69
C ALA A 367 -6.34 -33.50 -7.26
N ALA A 368 -7.57 -33.92 -6.96
CA ALA A 368 -8.13 -33.78 -5.62
C ALA A 368 -7.42 -34.68 -4.59
N GLY A 369 -7.44 -34.27 -3.31
CA GLY A 369 -6.97 -35.06 -2.18
C GLY A 369 -7.86 -36.27 -1.86
N THR A 370 -7.40 -37.15 -0.96
CA THR A 370 -8.12 -38.34 -0.48
C THR A 370 -8.25 -38.36 1.05
N ALA A 371 -9.15 -39.20 1.60
CA ALA A 371 -9.53 -39.15 3.01
C ALA A 371 -8.35 -39.24 4.01
N LEU A 372 -7.23 -39.85 3.63
CA LEU A 372 -6.06 -40.10 4.48
C LEU A 372 -4.80 -39.34 3.99
N HIS A 373 -4.77 -38.84 2.75
CA HIS A 373 -3.84 -37.82 2.27
C HIS A 373 -4.65 -36.62 1.75
N PRO A 374 -4.97 -35.71 2.66
CA PRO A 374 -6.11 -34.82 2.47
C PRO A 374 -5.80 -33.65 1.54
N ASP A 375 -4.52 -33.36 1.28
CA ASP A 375 -4.09 -32.22 0.47
C ASP A 375 -4.38 -32.42 -1.03
N GLY A 376 -4.72 -31.34 -1.74
CA GLY A 376 -4.89 -31.31 -3.19
C GLY A 376 -3.57 -31.12 -3.94
N GLY A 377 -3.50 -31.65 -5.17
CA GLY A 377 -2.35 -31.52 -6.06
C GLY A 377 -2.26 -30.14 -6.73
N ASN A 378 -1.05 -29.71 -7.10
CA ASN A 378 -0.85 -28.42 -7.76
C ASN A 378 -1.28 -28.45 -9.24
N GLY A 379 -1.78 -27.31 -9.73
CA GLY A 379 -2.05 -27.03 -11.13
C GLY A 379 -0.79 -26.76 -11.95
N GLY A 380 -0.86 -27.01 -13.25
CA GLY A 380 0.27 -27.03 -14.17
C GLY A 380 0.48 -25.65 -14.77
N ALA A 381 1.72 -25.29 -15.08
CA ALA A 381 1.96 -24.03 -15.77
C ALA A 381 1.40 -24.05 -17.19
N GLY A 382 0.84 -22.93 -17.64
CA GLY A 382 0.48 -22.70 -19.03
C GLY A 382 1.71 -22.58 -19.92
N GLY A 383 1.58 -23.03 -21.16
CA GLY A 383 2.62 -22.97 -22.17
C GLY A 383 2.78 -21.57 -22.75
N SER A 384 3.99 -21.24 -23.21
CA SER A 384 4.24 -19.95 -23.88
C SER A 384 3.96 -20.04 -25.39
N GLY A 385 3.46 -18.96 -25.98
CA GLY A 385 3.19 -18.89 -27.43
C GLY A 385 2.91 -17.48 -27.94
N SER A 386 2.34 -17.32 -29.13
CA SER A 386 1.85 -16.02 -29.64
C SER A 386 0.84 -15.39 -28.68
N SER A 387 0.05 -16.21 -28.00
CA SER A 387 -0.60 -15.89 -26.73
C SER A 387 -0.17 -16.94 -25.71
N GLY A 388 -0.10 -16.57 -24.44
CA GLY A 388 0.17 -17.52 -23.37
C GLY A 388 -1.03 -18.43 -23.11
N GLY A 389 -0.75 -19.68 -22.76
CA GLY A 389 -1.78 -20.61 -22.26
C GLY A 389 -2.10 -20.35 -20.79
N GLU A 390 -3.34 -20.61 -20.39
CA GLU A 390 -3.76 -20.48 -18.98
C GLU A 390 -3.04 -21.48 -18.07
N GLY A 391 -2.81 -21.10 -16.82
CA GLY A 391 -2.37 -22.01 -15.78
C GLY A 391 -3.49 -22.94 -15.34
N GLY A 392 -3.16 -24.20 -15.04
CA GLY A 392 -4.13 -25.17 -14.53
C GLY A 392 -4.56 -24.87 -13.10
N THR A 393 -5.79 -25.23 -12.73
CA THR A 393 -6.29 -25.01 -11.37
C THR A 393 -5.67 -25.98 -10.37
N GLY A 394 -5.52 -25.57 -9.12
CA GLY A 394 -5.13 -26.44 -8.02
C GLY A 394 -6.26 -27.42 -7.63
N GLY A 395 -5.88 -28.61 -7.21
CA GLY A 395 -6.83 -29.63 -6.76
C GLY A 395 -7.46 -29.31 -5.40
N ASN A 396 -8.73 -29.67 -5.22
CA ASN A 396 -9.40 -29.50 -3.93
C ASN A 396 -8.93 -30.56 -2.92
N ALA A 397 -8.79 -30.16 -1.67
CA ALA A 397 -8.56 -31.05 -0.55
C ALA A 397 -9.84 -31.79 -0.12
N VAL A 398 -9.67 -32.82 0.70
CA VAL A 398 -10.75 -33.48 1.47
C VAL A 398 -10.32 -33.63 2.93
N GLY A 399 -11.21 -33.99 3.86
CA GLY A 399 -10.82 -34.16 5.25
C GLY A 399 -10.29 -32.87 5.89
N ASN A 400 -9.04 -32.85 6.36
CA ASN A 400 -8.36 -31.70 6.99
C ASN A 400 -7.24 -31.09 6.13
N GLY A 401 -7.26 -31.29 4.81
CA GLY A 401 -6.12 -31.02 3.94
C GLY A 401 -6.12 -29.65 3.31
N HIS A 402 -4.96 -29.27 2.81
CA HIS A 402 -4.69 -28.03 2.12
C HIS A 402 -5.04 -28.13 0.63
N GLY A 403 -5.69 -27.11 0.08
CA GLY A 403 -5.91 -27.03 -1.36
C GLY A 403 -4.60 -26.88 -2.13
N GLY A 404 -4.53 -27.44 -3.33
CA GLY A 404 -3.35 -27.34 -4.20
C GLY A 404 -3.19 -25.94 -4.78
N ASN A 405 -1.96 -25.51 -5.07
CA ASN A 405 -1.72 -24.22 -5.71
C ASN A 405 -2.14 -24.25 -7.19
N GLY A 406 -2.63 -23.15 -7.72
CA GLY A 406 -2.84 -22.94 -9.15
C GLY A 406 -1.52 -22.77 -9.91
N GLY A 407 -1.52 -23.14 -11.19
CA GLY A 407 -0.36 -23.01 -12.06
C GLY A 407 -0.21 -21.60 -12.62
N ASN A 408 1.02 -21.18 -12.94
CA ASN A 408 1.26 -19.88 -13.58
C ASN A 408 0.78 -19.87 -15.03
N GLY A 409 0.29 -18.74 -15.51
CA GLY A 409 -0.01 -18.53 -16.92
C GLY A 409 1.25 -18.44 -17.79
N GLY A 410 1.13 -18.85 -19.05
CA GLY A 410 2.22 -18.87 -20.02
C GLY A 410 2.54 -17.48 -20.59
N ALA A 411 3.77 -17.26 -21.05
CA ALA A 411 4.16 -15.99 -21.64
C ALA A 411 3.65 -15.83 -23.09
N ALA A 412 3.31 -14.59 -23.46
CA ALA A 412 3.08 -14.21 -24.84
C ALA A 412 4.36 -13.70 -25.50
N LEU A 413 4.77 -14.35 -26.58
CA LEU A 413 5.98 -14.04 -27.36
C LEU A 413 5.68 -13.12 -28.57
N ALA A 414 4.42 -12.95 -28.96
CA ALA A 414 4.04 -12.08 -30.08
C ALA A 414 3.69 -10.65 -29.62
N PRO A 415 3.94 -9.62 -30.45
CA PRO A 415 3.65 -8.23 -30.09
C PRO A 415 2.18 -7.90 -29.79
N ALA A 416 1.23 -8.65 -30.36
CA ALA A 416 -0.21 -8.52 -30.11
C ALA A 416 -0.74 -9.63 -29.17
N GLY A 417 0.16 -10.43 -28.61
CA GLY A 417 -0.16 -11.56 -27.76
C GLY A 417 -0.67 -11.16 -26.39
N ILE A 418 -1.61 -11.95 -25.87
CA ILE A 418 -2.10 -11.87 -24.49
C ILE A 418 -1.38 -12.93 -23.68
N GLY A 419 -0.79 -12.54 -22.54
CA GLY A 419 -0.23 -13.48 -21.57
C GLY A 419 -1.32 -14.36 -20.98
N GLY A 420 -1.01 -15.61 -20.67
CA GLY A 420 -2.00 -16.54 -20.13
C GLY A 420 -2.40 -16.17 -18.71
N ASP A 421 -3.64 -16.38 -18.32
CA ASP A 421 -4.07 -16.15 -16.94
C ASP A 421 -3.48 -17.22 -16.00
N GLY A 422 -3.25 -16.85 -14.74
CA GLY A 422 -2.87 -17.79 -13.70
C GLY A 422 -4.04 -18.67 -13.27
N GLY A 423 -3.78 -19.93 -12.96
CA GLY A 423 -4.80 -20.87 -12.49
C GLY A 423 -5.24 -20.58 -11.06
N ASP A 424 -6.50 -20.83 -10.74
CA ASP A 424 -7.03 -20.68 -9.40
C ASP A 424 -6.45 -21.73 -8.43
N GLY A 425 -6.29 -21.37 -7.16
CA GLY A 425 -5.95 -22.30 -6.09
C GLY A 425 -7.12 -23.21 -5.72
N GLY A 426 -6.81 -24.45 -5.35
CA GLY A 426 -7.78 -25.43 -4.90
C GLY A 426 -8.34 -25.10 -3.51
N SER A 427 -9.56 -25.53 -3.22
CA SER A 427 -10.16 -25.33 -1.90
C SER A 427 -9.54 -26.28 -0.87
N GLY A 428 -9.32 -25.78 0.35
CA GLY A 428 -9.01 -26.61 1.53
C GLY A 428 -10.23 -27.41 2.00
N ALA A 429 -10.02 -28.29 2.97
CA ALA A 429 -11.08 -29.05 3.62
C ALA A 429 -10.86 -29.10 5.14
N GLY A 430 -11.94 -29.10 5.91
CA GLY A 430 -11.87 -29.11 7.37
C GLY A 430 -11.00 -27.96 7.88
N ASN A 431 -9.95 -28.27 8.64
CA ASN A 431 -9.01 -27.27 9.15
C ASN A 431 -7.87 -26.89 8.19
N GLY A 432 -7.81 -27.49 7.00
CA GLY A 432 -6.79 -27.18 6.01
C GLY A 432 -7.08 -25.88 5.26
N GLY A 433 -6.00 -25.18 4.89
CA GLY A 433 -6.06 -23.91 4.17
C GLY A 433 -6.31 -24.06 2.67
N GLY A 434 -6.74 -22.99 2.01
CA GLY A 434 -6.87 -22.94 0.55
C GLY A 434 -5.51 -22.81 -0.14
N GLY A 435 -5.42 -23.31 -1.37
CA GLY A 435 -4.23 -23.18 -2.21
C GLY A 435 -4.06 -21.80 -2.79
N ASN A 436 -2.83 -21.39 -3.10
CA ASN A 436 -2.57 -20.08 -3.70
C ASN A 436 -2.94 -20.06 -5.19
N GLY A 437 -3.39 -18.92 -5.71
CA GLY A 437 -3.57 -18.69 -7.14
C GLY A 437 -2.24 -18.52 -7.88
N GLY A 438 -2.20 -18.94 -9.13
CA GLY A 438 -1.04 -18.80 -10.01
C GLY A 438 -0.86 -17.37 -10.51
N SER A 439 0.37 -16.99 -10.85
CA SER A 439 0.64 -15.67 -11.44
C SER A 439 0.25 -15.63 -12.92
N GLY A 440 -0.19 -14.48 -13.41
CA GLY A 440 -0.41 -14.25 -14.83
C GLY A 440 0.88 -14.28 -15.65
N GLY A 441 0.74 -14.60 -16.93
CA GLY A 441 1.83 -14.73 -17.88
C GLY A 441 2.28 -13.37 -18.44
N ALA A 442 3.59 -13.19 -18.59
CA ALA A 442 4.18 -11.97 -19.13
C ALA A 442 3.80 -11.74 -20.60
N ALA A 443 3.68 -10.48 -21.01
CA ALA A 443 3.43 -10.09 -22.39
C ALA A 443 3.99 -8.70 -22.72
N ILE A 444 4.10 -8.41 -24.01
CA ILE A 444 4.54 -7.10 -24.51
C ILE A 444 3.41 -6.07 -24.38
N SER A 445 2.18 -6.44 -24.76
CA SER A 445 1.02 -5.53 -24.81
C SER A 445 -0.09 -5.88 -23.83
N GLN A 446 -0.40 -7.16 -23.59
CA GLN A 446 -1.51 -7.54 -22.71
C GLN A 446 -1.09 -8.64 -21.73
N GLY A 447 -0.84 -8.29 -20.48
CA GLY A 447 -0.43 -9.23 -19.45
C GLY A 447 -1.60 -10.13 -19.01
N GLY A 448 -1.30 -11.38 -18.64
CA GLY A 448 -2.29 -12.28 -18.05
C GLY A 448 -2.66 -11.87 -16.62
N ASN A 449 -3.89 -12.17 -16.21
CA ASN A 449 -4.38 -11.94 -14.87
C ASN A 449 -3.85 -12.98 -13.89
N GLY A 450 -3.77 -12.64 -12.61
CA GLY A 450 -3.49 -13.60 -11.55
C GLY A 450 -4.70 -14.46 -11.21
N GLY A 451 -4.47 -15.74 -10.89
CA GLY A 451 -5.51 -16.67 -10.45
C GLY A 451 -5.98 -16.37 -9.03
N LYS A 452 -7.21 -16.75 -8.69
CA LYS A 452 -7.77 -16.56 -7.35
C LYS A 452 -7.19 -17.55 -6.35
N GLY A 453 -7.13 -17.17 -5.09
CA GLY A 453 -6.82 -18.09 -4.00
C GLY A 453 -7.99 -19.03 -3.69
N GLY A 454 -7.69 -20.24 -3.26
CA GLY A 454 -8.68 -21.25 -2.89
C GLY A 454 -9.35 -20.97 -1.55
N ALA A 455 -10.61 -21.38 -1.39
CA ALA A 455 -11.36 -21.20 -0.16
C ALA A 455 -10.97 -22.21 0.94
N ALA A 456 -11.21 -21.86 2.21
CA ALA A 456 -10.99 -22.73 3.38
C ALA A 456 -12.28 -22.84 4.23
N PRO A 457 -13.10 -23.90 4.05
CA PRO A 457 -14.43 -23.99 4.63
C PRO A 457 -14.49 -24.24 6.16
N GLY A 458 -13.37 -24.58 6.82
CA GLY A 458 -13.27 -24.66 8.29
C GLY A 458 -12.27 -23.65 8.86
N ASN A 459 -11.42 -24.07 9.79
CA ASN A 459 -10.52 -23.15 10.54
C ASN A 459 -9.22 -22.79 9.80
N GLY A 460 -9.00 -23.33 8.60
CA GLY A 460 -7.84 -23.01 7.78
C GLY A 460 -7.92 -21.61 7.18
N ASN A 461 -6.77 -21.07 6.77
CA ASN A 461 -6.70 -19.78 6.09
C ASN A 461 -7.04 -19.92 4.60
N GLY A 462 -7.68 -18.90 4.03
CA GLY A 462 -7.87 -18.82 2.59
C GLY A 462 -6.54 -18.67 1.84
N GLY A 463 -6.47 -19.19 0.62
CA GLY A 463 -5.28 -19.10 -0.22
C GLY A 463 -5.04 -17.69 -0.73
N THR A 464 -3.78 -17.33 -0.99
CA THR A 464 -3.46 -16.01 -1.57
C THR A 464 -3.79 -15.97 -3.07
N GLY A 465 -4.24 -14.82 -3.58
CA GLY A 465 -4.42 -14.58 -5.00
C GLY A 465 -3.09 -14.36 -5.71
N GLY A 466 -3.02 -14.77 -6.98
CA GLY A 466 -1.84 -14.65 -7.82
C GLY A 466 -1.63 -13.22 -8.33
N ALA A 467 -0.38 -12.87 -8.66
CA ALA A 467 -0.06 -11.55 -9.22
C ALA A 467 -0.47 -11.45 -10.69
N GLY A 468 -0.98 -10.28 -11.09
CA GLY A 468 -1.18 -9.92 -12.49
C GLY A 468 0.15 -9.63 -13.19
N ALA A 469 0.23 -9.93 -14.48
CA ALA A 469 1.48 -9.80 -15.23
C ALA A 469 1.78 -8.35 -15.63
N ALA A 470 3.05 -7.98 -15.53
CA ALA A 470 3.55 -6.72 -16.04
C ALA A 470 3.61 -6.70 -17.58
N VAL A 471 3.47 -5.51 -18.15
CA VAL A 471 3.66 -5.24 -19.58
C VAL A 471 4.74 -4.20 -19.81
N SER A 472 5.58 -4.42 -20.83
CA SER A 472 6.65 -3.51 -21.22
C SER A 472 6.68 -3.38 -22.74
N THR A 473 6.57 -2.16 -23.25
CA THR A 473 6.57 -1.90 -24.69
C THR A 473 7.48 -0.74 -25.09
N ALA A 474 8.11 -0.89 -26.26
CA ALA A 474 8.76 0.18 -27.01
C ALA A 474 7.92 0.61 -28.24
N GLY A 475 6.71 0.05 -28.41
CA GLY A 475 5.81 0.37 -29.51
C GLY A 475 4.77 1.45 -29.16
N THR A 476 3.84 1.67 -30.09
CA THR A 476 2.69 2.59 -29.95
C THR A 476 1.36 1.84 -29.82
N GLY A 477 1.40 0.52 -29.62
CA GLY A 477 0.21 -0.31 -29.44
C GLY A 477 -0.37 -0.20 -28.02
N ALA A 478 -1.66 -0.48 -27.86
CA ALA A 478 -2.33 -0.48 -26.57
C ALA A 478 -1.62 -1.39 -25.55
N VAL A 479 -1.58 -0.96 -24.29
CA VAL A 479 -1.03 -1.75 -23.18
C VAL A 479 -2.07 -1.99 -22.09
N THR A 480 -2.24 -3.25 -21.71
CA THR A 480 -3.14 -3.68 -20.64
C THR A 480 -2.35 -4.62 -19.71
N PRO A 481 -1.93 -4.18 -18.53
CA PRO A 481 -1.35 -5.10 -17.54
C PRO A 481 -2.41 -6.06 -16.99
N GLY A 482 -1.96 -7.19 -16.45
CA GLY A 482 -2.85 -8.13 -15.77
C GLY A 482 -3.36 -7.60 -14.43
N THR A 483 -4.56 -7.99 -14.04
CA THR A 483 -5.09 -7.73 -12.68
C THR A 483 -4.59 -8.78 -11.70
N GLY A 484 -4.44 -8.42 -10.43
CA GLY A 484 -4.20 -9.38 -9.36
C GLY A 484 -5.43 -10.25 -9.10
N GLY A 485 -5.21 -11.51 -8.72
CA GLY A 485 -6.28 -12.43 -8.34
C GLY A 485 -6.80 -12.18 -6.93
N ASP A 486 -8.07 -12.45 -6.68
CA ASP A 486 -8.66 -12.30 -5.35
C ASP A 486 -8.11 -13.36 -4.37
N GLY A 487 -8.01 -13.02 -3.10
CA GLY A 487 -7.73 -13.97 -2.03
C GLY A 487 -8.91 -14.89 -1.75
N GLY A 488 -8.62 -16.13 -1.35
CA GLY A 488 -9.64 -17.12 -1.03
C GLY A 488 -10.39 -16.82 0.27
N ALA A 489 -11.68 -17.12 0.33
CA ALA A 489 -12.46 -16.96 1.56
C ALA A 489 -12.12 -18.04 2.60
N SER A 490 -12.33 -17.76 3.89
CA SER A 490 -12.32 -18.74 4.97
C SER A 490 -13.55 -18.59 5.86
N ASN A 491 -13.96 -19.67 6.55
CA ASN A 491 -15.07 -19.59 7.51
C ASN A 491 -14.58 -19.38 8.95
N GLY A 492 -13.47 -20.02 9.34
CA GLY A 492 -12.91 -19.94 10.70
C GLY A 492 -11.50 -19.34 10.79
N GLY A 493 -10.78 -19.25 9.67
CA GLY A 493 -9.41 -18.74 9.61
C GLY A 493 -9.30 -17.28 9.15
N VAL A 494 -8.11 -16.90 8.69
CA VAL A 494 -7.88 -15.62 8.01
C VAL A 494 -8.21 -15.78 6.53
N GLY A 495 -8.94 -14.84 5.94
CA GLY A 495 -9.11 -14.78 4.49
C GLY A 495 -7.78 -14.56 3.76
N GLY A 496 -7.67 -15.07 2.54
CA GLY A 496 -6.45 -14.99 1.75
C GLY A 496 -6.11 -13.56 1.34
N ALA A 497 -4.82 -13.27 1.16
CA ALA A 497 -4.40 -11.99 0.59
C ALA A 497 -4.75 -11.91 -0.90
N GLY A 498 -5.17 -10.75 -1.40
CA GLY A 498 -5.29 -10.47 -2.82
C GLY A 498 -3.92 -10.31 -3.49
N GLY A 499 -3.83 -10.68 -4.76
CA GLY A 499 -2.62 -10.58 -5.57
C GLY A 499 -2.35 -9.14 -6.04
N ALA A 500 -1.09 -8.81 -6.31
CA ALA A 500 -0.73 -7.50 -6.84
C ALA A 500 -1.15 -7.35 -8.31
N GLY A 501 -1.53 -6.14 -8.73
CA GLY A 501 -1.78 -5.80 -10.12
C GLY A 501 -0.47 -5.61 -10.91
N GLY A 502 -0.51 -5.89 -12.21
CA GLY A 502 0.63 -5.80 -13.12
C GLY A 502 1.09 -4.37 -13.38
N SER A 503 2.40 -4.14 -13.47
CA SER A 503 2.96 -2.84 -13.80
C SER A 503 2.99 -2.56 -15.30
N VAL A 504 3.03 -1.30 -15.70
CA VAL A 504 3.19 -0.86 -17.09
C VAL A 504 4.50 -0.09 -17.26
N LEU A 505 5.29 -0.47 -18.27
CA LEU A 505 6.48 0.28 -18.71
C LEU A 505 6.37 0.66 -20.19
N ILE A 506 6.31 1.95 -20.50
CA ILE A 506 6.37 2.47 -21.87
C ILE A 506 7.67 3.24 -22.07
N GLN A 507 8.57 2.70 -22.89
CA GLN A 507 9.90 3.28 -23.12
C GLN A 507 9.93 4.25 -24.31
N ASN A 508 8.92 4.20 -25.18
CA ASN A 508 8.89 4.99 -26.41
C ASN A 508 8.30 6.38 -26.19
N GLY A 509 9.13 7.40 -26.40
CA GLY A 509 8.78 8.82 -26.32
C GLY A 509 7.67 9.27 -27.27
N ALA A 510 7.50 8.60 -28.40
CA ALA A 510 6.50 8.89 -29.42
C ALA A 510 5.16 8.17 -29.17
N SER A 511 5.07 7.30 -28.16
CA SER A 511 3.84 6.57 -27.87
C SER A 511 2.79 7.47 -27.25
N SER A 512 1.61 7.60 -27.88
CA SER A 512 0.47 8.36 -27.36
C SER A 512 -0.53 7.50 -26.58
N VAL A 513 -0.14 6.27 -26.23
CA VAL A 513 -1.02 5.26 -25.63
C VAL A 513 -1.34 5.62 -24.18
N ALA A 514 -2.63 5.57 -23.84
CA ALA A 514 -3.06 5.68 -22.45
C ALA A 514 -2.62 4.44 -21.66
N ALA A 515 -2.09 4.64 -20.46
CA ALA A 515 -1.53 3.58 -19.65
C ALA A 515 -2.20 3.54 -18.27
N THR A 516 -2.83 2.41 -17.95
CA THR A 516 -3.41 2.17 -16.63
C THR A 516 -2.71 0.98 -15.99
N GLY A 517 -2.22 1.12 -14.76
CA GLY A 517 -1.65 0.00 -14.00
C GLY A 517 -2.72 -1.05 -13.67
N GLY A 518 -2.32 -2.31 -13.48
CA GLY A 518 -3.25 -3.38 -13.17
C GLY A 518 -3.89 -3.18 -11.80
N THR A 519 -5.15 -3.53 -11.63
CA THR A 519 -5.79 -3.47 -10.31
C THR A 519 -5.26 -4.59 -9.42
N GLY A 520 -5.06 -4.33 -8.13
CA GLY A 520 -4.82 -5.37 -7.14
C GLY A 520 -6.08 -6.20 -6.91
N GLY A 521 -5.92 -7.48 -6.57
CA GLY A 521 -7.02 -8.36 -6.22
C GLY A 521 -7.55 -8.08 -4.81
N ASN A 522 -8.81 -8.39 -4.56
CA ASN A 522 -9.41 -8.17 -3.25
C ASN A 522 -8.92 -9.21 -2.23
N GLY A 523 -8.87 -8.86 -0.96
CA GLY A 523 -8.64 -9.81 0.12
C GLY A 523 -9.86 -10.71 0.32
N GLY A 524 -9.63 -11.98 0.64
CA GLY A 524 -10.69 -12.94 0.93
C GLY A 524 -11.38 -12.66 2.25
N SER A 525 -12.67 -13.00 2.35
CA SER A 525 -13.40 -12.93 3.62
C SER A 525 -12.93 -14.00 4.60
N GLY A 526 -13.13 -13.80 5.91
CA GLY A 526 -12.68 -14.75 6.93
C GLY A 526 -13.30 -14.53 8.31
N ALA A 527 -12.86 -15.31 9.29
CA ALA A 527 -13.00 -14.88 10.69
C ALA A 527 -12.20 -13.60 10.92
N PHE A 528 -11.05 -13.48 10.26
CA PHE A 528 -10.31 -12.23 10.01
C PHE A 528 -10.22 -11.99 8.50
N GLY A 529 -10.39 -10.75 8.06
CA GLY A 529 -10.34 -10.40 6.64
C GLY A 529 -8.92 -10.46 6.07
N GLY A 530 -8.79 -10.94 4.83
CA GLY A 530 -7.54 -10.93 4.09
C GLY A 530 -7.15 -9.54 3.61
N VAL A 531 -5.85 -9.29 3.42
CA VAL A 531 -5.36 -8.01 2.89
C VAL A 531 -5.63 -7.90 1.39
N GLY A 532 -6.00 -6.71 0.91
CA GLY A 532 -6.12 -6.40 -0.52
C GLY A 532 -4.75 -6.25 -1.19
N GLY A 533 -4.68 -6.62 -2.46
CA GLY A 533 -3.46 -6.55 -3.27
C GLY A 533 -3.12 -5.12 -3.69
N ALA A 534 -1.83 -4.82 -3.87
CA ALA A 534 -1.40 -3.51 -4.36
C ALA A 534 -1.75 -3.31 -5.84
N GLY A 535 -2.08 -2.08 -6.23
CA GLY A 535 -2.23 -1.67 -7.62
C GLY A 535 -0.89 -1.57 -8.34
N GLY A 536 -0.91 -1.85 -9.64
CA GLY A 536 0.27 -1.83 -10.50
C GLY A 536 0.82 -0.43 -10.76
N GLN A 537 2.15 -0.31 -10.76
CA GLN A 537 2.82 0.96 -11.07
C GLN A 537 2.81 1.26 -12.58
N VAL A 538 2.87 2.54 -12.95
CA VAL A 538 3.08 2.95 -14.34
C VAL A 538 4.31 3.81 -14.48
N ILE A 539 5.22 3.42 -15.37
CA ILE A 539 6.40 4.19 -15.75
C ILE A 539 6.32 4.46 -17.26
N THR A 540 6.30 5.72 -17.68
CA THR A 540 6.12 6.06 -19.10
C THR A 540 6.98 7.23 -19.55
N ALA A 541 7.58 7.09 -20.72
CA ALA A 541 8.17 8.16 -21.51
C ALA A 541 7.22 8.67 -22.62
N GLY A 542 6.04 8.07 -22.76
CA GLY A 542 5.05 8.45 -23.78
C GLY A 542 4.29 9.74 -23.50
N SER A 543 3.27 10.02 -24.30
CA SER A 543 2.43 11.22 -24.25
C SER A 543 0.94 10.94 -23.98
N GLY A 544 0.57 9.70 -23.66
CA GLY A 544 -0.81 9.33 -23.34
C GLY A 544 -1.16 9.53 -21.86
N ASN A 545 -2.46 9.64 -21.56
CA ASN A 545 -2.97 9.75 -20.20
C ASN A 545 -2.57 8.53 -19.36
N THR A 546 -2.19 8.76 -18.11
CA THR A 546 -1.59 7.73 -17.28
C THR A 546 -2.26 7.65 -15.92
N THR A 547 -2.67 6.45 -15.51
CA THR A 547 -3.30 6.19 -14.22
C THR A 547 -2.61 5.02 -13.52
N GLY A 548 -2.20 5.18 -12.27
CA GLY A 548 -1.72 4.06 -11.45
C GLY A 548 -2.83 3.04 -11.19
N GLY A 549 -2.48 1.77 -10.99
CA GLY A 549 -3.48 0.73 -10.74
C GLY A 549 -4.23 0.94 -9.41
N HIS A 550 -5.50 0.58 -9.34
CA HIS A 550 -6.25 0.64 -8.08
C HIS A 550 -5.79 -0.48 -7.14
N GLY A 551 -5.65 -0.19 -5.84
CA GLY A 551 -5.47 -1.22 -4.82
C GLY A 551 -6.75 -2.03 -4.62
N GLY A 552 -6.61 -3.32 -4.33
CA GLY A 552 -7.75 -4.19 -4.03
C GLY A 552 -8.32 -3.93 -2.65
N ASP A 553 -9.62 -4.17 -2.47
CA ASP A 553 -10.28 -4.00 -1.17
C ASP A 553 -9.84 -5.08 -0.18
N GLY A 554 -9.85 -4.76 1.12
CA GLY A 554 -9.65 -5.72 2.20
C GLY A 554 -10.86 -6.63 2.38
N GLY A 555 -10.61 -7.88 2.75
CA GLY A 555 -11.66 -8.88 2.93
C GLY A 555 -12.54 -8.62 4.15
N THR A 556 -13.80 -9.01 4.08
CA THR A 556 -14.73 -8.88 5.22
C THR A 556 -14.49 -9.95 6.28
N ALA A 557 -14.52 -9.56 7.54
CA ALA A 557 -14.44 -10.43 8.70
C ALA A 557 -15.84 -10.69 9.28
N SER A 558 -16.14 -11.94 9.61
CA SER A 558 -17.40 -12.29 10.26
C SER A 558 -17.36 -12.00 11.77
N ASN A 559 -16.20 -12.16 12.42
CA ASN A 559 -16.07 -12.11 13.88
C ASN A 559 -14.85 -11.31 14.37
N GLY A 560 -13.88 -11.01 13.51
CA GLY A 560 -12.58 -10.43 13.85
C GLY A 560 -12.31 -9.09 13.19
N LEU A 561 -11.04 -8.81 12.90
CA LEU A 561 -10.58 -7.60 12.20
C LEU A 561 -10.85 -7.74 10.70
N GLY A 562 -11.47 -6.73 10.11
CA GLY A 562 -11.57 -6.59 8.66
C GLY A 562 -10.19 -6.43 8.01
N GLY A 563 -10.07 -6.85 6.76
CA GLY A 563 -8.82 -6.85 6.02
C GLY A 563 -8.33 -5.44 5.68
N VAL A 564 -7.02 -5.25 5.56
CA VAL A 564 -6.45 -3.97 5.12
C VAL A 564 -6.60 -3.83 3.60
N GLY A 565 -7.01 -2.66 3.11
CA GLY A 565 -7.06 -2.36 1.68
C GLY A 565 -5.67 -2.19 1.07
N GLY A 566 -5.51 -2.60 -0.18
CA GLY A 566 -4.25 -2.53 -0.92
C GLY A 566 -3.88 -1.10 -1.30
N ALA A 567 -2.58 -0.81 -1.40
CA ALA A 567 -2.12 0.51 -1.86
C ALA A 567 -2.40 0.72 -3.36
N GLY A 568 -2.71 1.95 -3.74
CA GLY A 568 -2.81 2.37 -5.14
C GLY A 568 -1.42 2.45 -5.81
N GLY A 569 -1.38 2.15 -7.10
CA GLY A 569 -0.18 2.15 -7.91
C GLY A 569 0.40 3.55 -8.11
N SER A 570 1.71 3.68 -8.02
CA SER A 570 2.42 4.93 -8.30
C SER A 570 2.54 5.18 -9.81
N VAL A 571 2.77 6.44 -10.18
CA VAL A 571 3.07 6.84 -11.55
C VAL A 571 4.36 7.63 -11.64
N GLN A 572 5.25 7.22 -12.53
CA GLN A 572 6.44 7.97 -12.91
C GLN A 572 6.35 8.36 -14.40
N PHE A 573 6.15 9.66 -14.64
CA PHE A 573 5.92 10.20 -15.99
C PHE A 573 7.10 11.07 -16.43
N GLN A 574 7.86 10.61 -17.42
CA GLN A 574 9.18 11.16 -17.75
C GLN A 574 9.16 12.15 -18.92
N ASN A 575 8.07 12.20 -19.70
CA ASN A 575 8.01 13.03 -20.91
C ASN A 575 7.75 14.50 -20.59
N GLY A 576 8.80 15.31 -20.68
CA GLY A 576 8.77 16.74 -20.37
C GLY A 576 7.83 17.59 -21.22
N ALA A 577 7.51 17.15 -22.43
CA ALA A 577 6.74 17.92 -23.41
C ALA A 577 5.24 17.55 -23.42
N SER A 578 4.85 16.46 -22.74
CA SER A 578 3.48 15.94 -22.84
C SER A 578 2.49 16.67 -21.95
N ALA A 579 1.32 16.98 -22.50
CA ALA A 579 0.17 17.52 -21.78
C ALA A 579 -0.79 16.45 -21.21
N ALA A 580 -0.37 15.19 -21.18
CA ALA A 580 -1.16 14.08 -20.65
C ALA A 580 -1.60 14.29 -19.20
N VAL A 581 -2.81 13.82 -18.88
CA VAL A 581 -3.28 13.77 -17.49
C VAL A 581 -2.59 12.61 -16.78
N VAL A 582 -2.05 12.87 -15.59
CA VAL A 582 -1.32 11.89 -14.78
C VAL A 582 -2.00 11.72 -13.42
N THR A 583 -2.49 10.52 -13.13
CA THR A 583 -3.27 10.23 -11.92
C THR A 583 -2.65 9.06 -11.15
N GLY A 584 -2.43 9.21 -9.85
CA GLY A 584 -2.05 8.09 -8.99
C GLY A 584 -3.20 7.10 -8.82
N GLY A 585 -2.90 5.81 -8.63
CA GLY A 585 -3.95 4.81 -8.37
C GLY A 585 -4.64 5.05 -7.03
N THR A 586 -5.93 4.77 -6.92
CA THR A 586 -6.60 4.87 -5.60
C THR A 586 -6.24 3.67 -4.72
N GLY A 587 -6.15 3.88 -3.40
CA GLY A 587 -6.07 2.77 -2.45
C GLY A 587 -7.40 2.02 -2.37
N GLY A 588 -7.33 0.73 -2.05
CA GLY A 588 -8.49 -0.11 -1.80
C GLY A 588 -9.11 0.17 -0.44
N ASN A 589 -10.40 -0.09 -0.28
CA ASN A 589 -11.11 0.10 0.98
C ASN A 589 -10.71 -0.98 2.00
N GLY A 590 -10.77 -0.65 3.28
CA GLY A 590 -10.64 -1.63 4.34
C GLY A 590 -11.89 -2.50 4.45
N GLY A 591 -11.70 -3.77 4.79
CA GLY A 591 -12.78 -4.73 4.96
C GLY A 591 -13.61 -4.47 6.22
N HIS A 592 -14.88 -4.86 6.19
CA HIS A 592 -15.77 -4.77 7.34
C HIS A 592 -15.45 -5.86 8.37
N GLY A 593 -15.78 -5.68 9.65
CA GLY A 593 -15.56 -6.69 10.68
C GLY A 593 -16.16 -6.34 12.04
N SER A 594 -15.81 -7.12 13.06
CA SER A 594 -16.00 -6.68 14.46
C SER A 594 -15.22 -5.41 14.73
N SER A 595 -14.01 -5.31 14.19
CA SER A 595 -13.30 -4.04 14.00
C SER A 595 -13.00 -3.88 12.52
N GLY A 596 -13.15 -2.67 12.00
CA GLY A 596 -12.96 -2.37 10.59
C GLY A 596 -11.50 -2.41 10.18
N GLY A 597 -11.24 -2.84 8.96
CA GLY A 597 -9.93 -2.84 8.35
C GLY A 597 -9.48 -1.45 7.91
N VAL A 598 -8.17 -1.23 7.85
CA VAL A 598 -7.58 0.05 7.41
C VAL A 598 -7.70 0.18 5.88
N GLY A 599 -8.03 1.36 5.38
CA GLY A 599 -8.01 1.67 3.95
C GLY A 599 -6.59 1.82 3.40
N GLY A 600 -6.39 1.42 2.15
CA GLY A 600 -5.10 1.48 1.47
C GLY A 600 -4.67 2.90 1.12
N ALA A 601 -3.37 3.17 1.09
CA ALA A 601 -2.85 4.47 0.66
C ALA A 601 -3.05 4.69 -0.84
N GLY A 602 -3.27 5.94 -1.26
CA GLY A 602 -3.29 6.34 -2.66
C GLY A 602 -1.89 6.42 -3.27
N GLY A 603 -1.82 6.21 -4.58
CA GLY A 603 -0.60 6.17 -5.36
C GLY A 603 0.09 7.52 -5.50
N VAL A 604 1.41 7.53 -5.32
CA VAL A 604 2.26 8.71 -5.49
C VAL A 604 2.50 8.98 -6.98
N VAL A 605 2.52 10.26 -7.37
CA VAL A 605 2.86 10.68 -8.73
C VAL A 605 4.15 11.48 -8.75
N VAL A 606 5.07 11.08 -9.62
CA VAL A 606 6.29 11.83 -9.96
C VAL A 606 6.26 12.15 -11.45
N THR A 607 6.26 13.42 -11.82
CA THR A 607 6.10 13.83 -13.23
C THR A 607 6.99 15.00 -13.64
N ASN A 608 7.47 14.92 -14.89
CA ASN A 608 8.12 16.01 -15.61
C ASN A 608 7.22 16.64 -16.69
N GLY A 609 5.99 16.14 -16.87
CA GLY A 609 5.09 16.62 -17.93
C GLY A 609 4.58 18.04 -17.74
N VAL A 610 3.73 18.50 -18.67
CA VAL A 610 3.02 19.79 -18.63
C VAL A 610 1.50 19.63 -18.48
N GLY A 611 1.02 18.42 -18.23
CA GLY A 611 -0.41 18.12 -18.06
C GLY A 611 -0.88 18.14 -16.61
N SER A 612 -2.20 18.06 -16.43
CA SER A 612 -2.86 18.03 -15.12
C SER A 612 -2.44 16.80 -14.32
N THR A 613 -2.20 16.95 -13.02
CA THR A 613 -1.74 15.85 -12.18
C THR A 613 -2.55 15.73 -10.89
N LEU A 614 -2.93 14.49 -10.56
CA LEU A 614 -3.68 14.17 -9.34
C LEU A 614 -3.01 13.00 -8.61
N GLY A 615 -2.68 13.17 -7.33
CA GLY A 615 -2.28 12.06 -6.46
C GLY A 615 -3.44 11.10 -6.24
N GLY A 616 -3.16 9.80 -6.06
CA GLY A 616 -4.22 8.81 -5.88
C GLY A 616 -5.01 9.03 -4.57
N HIS A 617 -6.32 8.80 -4.56
CA HIS A 617 -7.09 8.90 -3.32
C HIS A 617 -6.79 7.73 -2.38
N GLY A 618 -6.79 7.97 -1.06
CA GLY A 618 -6.76 6.90 -0.07
C GLY A 618 -8.09 6.15 -0.03
N GLY A 619 -8.04 4.84 0.24
CA GLY A 619 -9.24 4.02 0.40
C GLY A 619 -9.92 4.26 1.74
N ASN A 620 -11.23 4.03 1.82
CA ASN A 620 -11.97 4.24 3.07
C ASN A 620 -11.67 3.13 4.08
N GLY A 621 -11.77 3.42 5.37
CA GLY A 621 -11.74 2.42 6.43
C GLY A 621 -13.00 1.57 6.44
N GLY A 622 -12.87 0.30 6.76
CA GLY A 622 -14.02 -0.62 6.87
C GLY A 622 -14.85 -0.35 8.12
N THR A 623 -16.11 -0.78 8.13
CA THR A 623 -16.97 -0.66 9.32
C THR A 623 -16.63 -1.70 10.38
N GLY A 624 -16.62 -1.31 11.65
CA GLY A 624 -16.38 -2.16 12.82
C GLY A 624 -17.65 -2.34 13.65
N GLY A 625 -18.46 -3.35 13.36
CA GLY A 625 -19.80 -3.52 13.92
C GLY A 625 -19.88 -3.35 15.44
N SER A 626 -19.12 -4.14 16.20
CA SER A 626 -19.09 -4.07 17.68
C SER A 626 -17.83 -3.41 18.27
N GLY A 627 -16.85 -3.07 17.43
CA GLY A 627 -15.53 -2.59 17.81
C GLY A 627 -15.20 -1.25 17.18
N ILE A 628 -13.93 -1.01 16.85
CA ILE A 628 -13.51 0.25 16.23
C ILE A 628 -13.72 0.21 14.71
N GLY A 629 -14.20 1.31 14.14
CA GLY A 629 -14.16 1.50 12.69
C GLY A 629 -12.72 1.58 12.18
N GLY A 630 -12.51 1.17 10.93
CA GLY A 630 -11.21 1.15 10.29
C GLY A 630 -10.68 2.55 10.00
N VAL A 631 -9.36 2.72 10.02
CA VAL A 631 -8.74 4.01 9.65
C VAL A 631 -8.77 4.19 8.13
N GLY A 632 -9.07 5.39 7.65
CA GLY A 632 -8.98 5.73 6.22
C GLY A 632 -7.53 5.82 5.74
N GLY A 633 -7.29 5.42 4.50
CA GLY A 633 -5.97 5.45 3.87
C GLY A 633 -5.50 6.86 3.55
N ALA A 634 -4.18 7.09 3.55
CA ALA A 634 -3.62 8.39 3.17
C ALA A 634 -3.75 8.64 1.66
N GLY A 635 -3.97 9.88 1.26
CA GLY A 635 -3.92 10.31 -0.13
C GLY A 635 -2.49 10.35 -0.68
N GLY A 636 -2.33 10.05 -1.95
CA GLY A 636 -1.07 10.03 -2.67
C GLY A 636 -0.49 11.42 -2.87
N SER A 637 0.81 11.56 -2.63
CA SER A 637 1.55 12.80 -2.86
C SER A 637 1.90 13.00 -4.33
N VAL A 638 2.19 14.25 -4.70
CA VAL A 638 2.64 14.61 -6.05
C VAL A 638 3.97 15.34 -5.97
N GLN A 639 4.95 14.89 -6.76
CA GLN A 639 6.20 15.58 -7.04
C GLN A 639 6.21 16.01 -8.51
N TYR A 640 6.11 17.32 -8.74
CA TYR A 640 5.97 17.91 -10.07
C TYR A 640 7.20 18.77 -10.39
N GLN A 641 8.08 18.27 -11.25
CA GLN A 641 9.42 18.86 -11.39
C GLN A 641 9.51 19.94 -12.49
N ASN A 642 8.54 20.00 -13.40
CA ASN A 642 8.60 20.90 -14.55
C ASN A 642 8.22 22.33 -14.17
N ALA A 643 9.21 23.23 -14.25
CA ALA A 643 9.08 24.63 -13.85
C ALA A 643 8.26 25.49 -14.82
N SER A 644 8.05 25.03 -16.06
CA SER A 644 7.36 25.79 -17.12
C SER A 644 5.86 25.49 -17.23
N SER A 645 5.38 24.47 -16.51
CA SER A 645 3.99 24.02 -16.63
C SER A 645 3.02 24.92 -15.87
N THR A 646 1.90 25.24 -16.52
CA THR A 646 0.76 25.95 -15.93
C THR A 646 -0.40 25.03 -15.55
N ALA A 647 -0.26 23.71 -15.73
CA ALA A 647 -1.35 22.77 -15.49
C ALA A 647 -1.65 22.59 -13.98
N PRO A 648 -2.90 22.23 -13.62
CA PRO A 648 -3.26 22.04 -12.22
C PRO A 648 -2.61 20.79 -11.63
N VAL A 649 -2.21 20.89 -10.36
CA VAL A 649 -1.56 19.81 -9.60
C VAL A 649 -2.24 19.67 -8.26
N THR A 650 -2.83 18.51 -7.98
CA THR A 650 -3.55 18.27 -6.72
C THR A 650 -3.08 16.99 -6.03
N GLY A 651 -2.88 17.04 -4.72
CA GLY A 651 -2.64 15.85 -3.91
C GLY A 651 -3.90 14.98 -3.81
N GLY A 652 -3.75 13.68 -3.62
CA GLY A 652 -4.90 12.80 -3.42
C GLY A 652 -5.62 13.07 -2.11
N ALA A 653 -6.95 12.98 -2.07
CA ALA A 653 -7.67 13.07 -0.80
C ALA A 653 -7.42 11.83 0.08
N GLY A 654 -7.43 12.00 1.41
CA GLY A 654 -7.45 10.88 2.35
C GLY A 654 -8.80 10.16 2.34
N GLY A 655 -8.81 8.86 2.60
CA GLY A 655 -10.03 8.07 2.73
C GLY A 655 -10.75 8.37 4.04
N THR A 656 -12.07 8.17 4.09
CA THR A 656 -12.84 8.35 5.32
C THR A 656 -12.56 7.24 6.31
N GLY A 657 -12.66 7.51 7.61
CA GLY A 657 -12.69 6.49 8.64
C GLY A 657 -14.01 5.72 8.58
N GLY A 658 -13.96 4.43 8.92
CA GLY A 658 -15.14 3.58 8.97
C GLY A 658 -15.97 3.81 10.23
N ASP A 659 -17.26 3.51 10.16
CA ASP A 659 -18.16 3.56 11.32
C ASP A 659 -17.90 2.38 12.27
N GLY A 660 -18.26 2.51 13.55
CA GLY A 660 -18.23 1.39 14.48
C GLY A 660 -18.86 1.68 15.83
N ALA A 661 -18.55 0.86 16.85
CA ALA A 661 -18.85 1.23 18.23
C ALA A 661 -18.08 2.50 18.61
N SER A 662 -16.80 2.58 18.24
CA SER A 662 -16.07 3.84 18.10
C SER A 662 -15.70 4.05 16.63
N GLY A 663 -15.75 5.29 16.15
CA GLY A 663 -15.43 5.61 14.76
C GLY A 663 -13.95 5.50 14.45
N GLY A 664 -13.61 5.09 13.23
CA GLY A 664 -12.25 5.07 12.73
C GLY A 664 -11.74 6.45 12.33
N ALA A 665 -10.44 6.69 12.42
CA ALA A 665 -9.85 7.96 12.00
C ALA A 665 -9.89 8.12 10.47
N GLY A 666 -10.05 9.35 9.98
CA GLY A 666 -9.89 9.68 8.56
C GLY A 666 -8.42 9.72 8.15
N GLY A 667 -8.15 9.42 6.88
CA GLY A 667 -6.81 9.43 6.30
C GLY A 667 -6.29 10.84 6.01
N ALA A 668 -4.97 11.03 6.05
CA ALA A 668 -4.37 12.32 5.68
C ALA A 668 -4.45 12.57 4.16
N GLY A 669 -4.60 13.83 3.76
CA GLY A 669 -4.50 14.24 2.36
C GLY A 669 -3.07 14.27 1.83
N GLY A 670 -2.91 14.08 0.53
CA GLY A 670 -1.64 14.03 -0.16
C GLY A 670 -0.95 15.39 -0.26
N VAL A 671 0.35 15.41 -0.02
CA VAL A 671 1.19 16.61 -0.12
C VAL A 671 1.60 16.85 -1.58
N VAL A 672 1.66 18.11 -1.99
CA VAL A 672 2.19 18.50 -3.31
C VAL A 672 3.50 19.25 -3.16
N VAL A 673 4.51 18.82 -3.91
CA VAL A 673 5.77 19.53 -4.08
C VAL A 673 5.94 19.85 -5.57
N THR A 674 6.00 21.13 -5.93
CA THR A 674 6.01 21.54 -7.34
C THR A 674 7.00 22.67 -7.65
N ASN A 675 7.55 22.62 -8.85
CA ASN A 675 8.28 23.73 -9.49
C ASN A 675 7.39 24.53 -10.46
N GLY A 676 6.20 24.02 -10.80
CA GLY A 676 5.31 24.61 -11.81
C GLY A 676 4.63 25.91 -11.35
N THR A 677 3.87 26.50 -12.28
CA THR A 677 3.17 27.79 -12.12
C THR A 677 1.65 27.67 -12.21
N GLY A 678 1.11 26.45 -12.28
CA GLY A 678 -0.33 26.17 -12.33
C GLY A 678 -1.01 26.14 -10.96
N ILE A 679 -2.34 26.06 -10.95
CA ILE A 679 -3.14 25.95 -9.72
C ILE A 679 -2.70 24.70 -8.96
N THR A 680 -2.28 24.87 -7.71
CA THR A 680 -1.69 23.79 -6.92
C THR A 680 -2.48 23.57 -5.63
N GLY A 681 -2.98 22.35 -5.41
CA GLY A 681 -3.82 22.00 -4.27
C GLY A 681 -3.25 20.86 -3.43
N GLY A 682 -3.23 20.99 -2.11
CA GLY A 682 -3.07 19.82 -1.24
C GLY A 682 -4.33 18.95 -1.27
N GLY A 683 -4.17 17.65 -1.03
CA GLY A 683 -5.33 16.76 -0.90
C GLY A 683 -6.11 17.04 0.39
N ASN A 684 -7.43 16.94 0.40
CA ASN A 684 -8.20 17.06 1.64
C ASN A 684 -7.98 15.85 2.56
N GLY A 685 -8.02 16.07 3.87
CA GLY A 685 -8.10 14.98 4.84
C GLY A 685 -9.46 14.29 4.78
N GLY A 686 -9.49 12.99 5.00
CA GLY A 686 -10.73 12.22 5.07
C GLY A 686 -11.47 12.46 6.38
N ASP A 687 -12.79 12.35 6.37
CA ASP A 687 -13.61 12.51 7.57
C ASP A 687 -13.44 11.30 8.50
N GLY A 688 -13.58 11.52 9.81
CA GLY A 688 -13.64 10.45 10.81
C GLY A 688 -14.98 9.73 10.78
N GLY A 689 -14.97 8.41 11.00
CA GLY A 689 -16.18 7.59 11.03
C GLY A 689 -17.04 7.82 12.28
N THR A 690 -18.30 7.41 12.23
CA THR A 690 -19.24 7.58 13.34
C THR A 690 -19.10 6.47 14.40
N GLY A 691 -19.25 6.83 15.68
CA GLY A 691 -19.28 5.92 16.82
C GLY A 691 -20.70 5.74 17.34
N SER A 692 -21.30 4.57 17.14
CA SER A 692 -22.69 4.29 17.55
C SER A 692 -22.92 4.26 19.07
N GLY A 693 -21.86 4.10 19.88
CA GLY A 693 -21.93 4.15 21.35
C GLY A 693 -20.65 4.60 22.06
N GLY A 694 -19.55 4.79 21.33
CA GLY A 694 -18.25 5.24 21.81
C GLY A 694 -17.86 6.60 21.21
N VAL A 695 -16.56 6.85 21.06
CA VAL A 695 -16.05 8.12 20.52
C VAL A 695 -16.14 8.11 18.99
N GLY A 696 -16.53 9.23 18.38
CA GLY A 696 -16.41 9.41 16.93
C GLY A 696 -14.95 9.46 16.48
N GLY A 697 -14.69 9.08 15.23
CA GLY A 697 -13.33 9.07 14.68
C GLY A 697 -12.76 10.46 14.51
N ILE A 698 -11.45 10.62 14.64
CA ILE A 698 -10.79 11.90 14.33
C ILE A 698 -10.75 12.12 12.81
N GLY A 699 -10.91 13.37 12.36
CA GLY A 699 -10.72 13.75 10.96
C GLY A 699 -9.23 13.74 10.58
N GLY A 700 -8.94 13.38 9.33
CA GLY A 700 -7.60 13.35 8.77
C GLY A 700 -7.03 14.74 8.50
N ALA A 701 -5.71 14.90 8.54
CA ALA A 701 -5.08 16.17 8.22
C ALA A 701 -5.15 16.48 6.71
N GLY A 702 -5.31 17.75 6.34
CA GLY A 702 -5.18 18.21 4.97
C GLY A 702 -3.72 18.18 4.49
N GLY A 703 -3.52 17.86 3.22
CA GLY A 703 -2.23 17.82 2.56
C GLY A 703 -1.64 19.21 2.40
N GLY A 704 -0.34 19.34 2.66
CA GLY A 704 0.39 20.59 2.44
C GLY A 704 0.77 20.83 0.98
N VAL A 705 1.19 22.05 0.67
CA VAL A 705 1.76 22.42 -0.63
C VAL A 705 3.10 23.11 -0.44
N ALA A 706 4.11 22.70 -1.21
CA ALA A 706 5.43 23.33 -1.25
C ALA A 706 5.78 23.75 -2.70
N ILE A 707 5.94 25.05 -2.94
CA ILE A 707 6.46 25.61 -4.19
C ILE A 707 7.92 26.02 -4.02
N GLN A 708 8.81 25.39 -4.79
CA GLN A 708 10.26 25.69 -4.74
C GLN A 708 10.67 26.79 -5.74
N ASN A 709 9.91 26.96 -6.82
CA ASN A 709 10.20 27.94 -7.87
C ASN A 709 9.85 29.37 -7.44
N GLY A 710 10.87 30.22 -7.30
CA GLY A 710 10.73 31.62 -6.89
C GLY A 710 9.96 32.51 -7.88
N SER A 711 9.88 32.12 -9.15
CA SER A 711 9.16 32.86 -10.20
C SER A 711 7.73 32.36 -10.41
N SER A 712 7.27 31.39 -9.62
CA SER A 712 5.95 30.78 -9.81
C SER A 712 4.82 31.74 -9.44
N SER A 713 3.88 31.95 -10.36
CA SER A 713 2.66 32.72 -10.14
C SER A 713 1.44 31.86 -9.78
N ALA A 714 1.66 30.62 -9.33
CA ALA A 714 0.61 29.65 -9.03
C ALA A 714 -0.34 30.10 -7.90
N THR A 715 -1.65 29.92 -8.09
CA THR A 715 -2.60 29.92 -6.96
C THR A 715 -2.44 28.62 -6.19
N VAL A 716 -2.12 28.72 -4.90
CA VAL A 716 -1.87 27.59 -4.01
C VAL A 716 -3.00 27.45 -3.00
N THR A 717 -3.53 26.24 -2.85
CA THR A 717 -4.54 25.91 -1.83
C THR A 717 -4.04 24.76 -0.97
N GLY A 718 -3.86 24.96 0.34
CA GLY A 718 -3.65 23.87 1.28
C GLY A 718 -4.89 22.99 1.38
N GLY A 719 -4.74 21.68 1.54
CA GLY A 719 -5.88 20.78 1.69
C GLY A 719 -6.65 21.07 2.98
N ASN A 720 -7.98 20.92 2.98
CA ASN A 720 -8.76 21.07 4.20
C ASN A 720 -8.58 19.86 5.13
N GLY A 721 -8.65 20.08 6.45
CA GLY A 721 -8.75 18.98 7.41
C GLY A 721 -10.12 18.30 7.32
N GLY A 722 -10.16 16.99 7.49
CA GLY A 722 -11.40 16.21 7.52
C GLY A 722 -12.22 16.50 8.77
N MET A 723 -13.52 16.34 8.70
CA MET A 723 -14.41 16.50 9.85
C MET A 723 -14.22 15.35 10.85
N GLY A 724 -14.41 15.63 12.13
CA GLY A 724 -14.52 14.60 13.15
C GLY A 724 -15.85 13.87 13.07
N GLY A 725 -15.84 12.57 13.33
CA GLY A 725 -17.03 11.74 13.33
C GLY A 725 -17.93 11.99 14.55
N ASN A 726 -19.22 11.77 14.39
CA ASN A 726 -20.17 11.85 15.50
C ASN A 726 -20.03 10.63 16.42
N GLY A 727 -20.38 10.76 17.70
CA GLY A 727 -20.47 9.61 18.60
C GLY A 727 -21.13 9.93 19.94
N ALA A 728 -20.98 9.04 20.93
CA ALA A 728 -21.33 9.37 22.32
C ALA A 728 -20.51 10.59 22.77
N SER A 729 -19.21 10.57 22.49
CA SER A 729 -18.38 11.79 22.40
C SER A 729 -17.98 12.01 20.94
N GLY A 730 -17.93 13.26 20.49
CA GLY A 730 -17.54 13.58 19.13
C GLY A 730 -16.04 13.42 18.90
N GLY A 731 -15.65 13.01 17.69
CA GLY A 731 -14.26 12.96 17.25
C GLY A 731 -13.73 14.35 16.90
N GLY A 732 -12.44 14.59 17.11
CA GLY A 732 -11.81 15.87 16.73
C GLY A 732 -11.70 16.05 15.22
N GLY A 733 -11.80 17.28 14.73
CA GLY A 733 -11.54 17.61 13.33
C GLY A 733 -10.03 17.63 13.00
N GLY A 734 -9.71 17.37 11.74
CA GLY A 734 -8.35 17.33 11.23
C GLY A 734 -7.73 18.71 11.02
N VAL A 735 -6.40 18.78 11.06
CA VAL A 735 -5.66 20.04 10.82
C VAL A 735 -5.66 20.39 9.32
N GLY A 736 -5.79 21.67 8.98
CA GLY A 736 -5.67 22.18 7.61
C GLY A 736 -4.23 22.14 7.09
N GLY A 737 -4.07 21.93 5.79
CA GLY A 737 -2.79 21.80 5.10
C GLY A 737 -1.98 23.10 5.09
N GLN A 738 -0.69 22.99 5.41
CA GLN A 738 0.25 24.11 5.39
C GLN A 738 0.66 24.46 3.96
N VAL A 739 0.89 25.75 3.71
CA VAL A 739 1.43 26.24 2.44
C VAL A 739 2.81 26.84 2.66
N LEU A 740 3.80 26.31 1.94
CA LEU A 740 5.14 26.85 1.84
C LEU A 740 5.40 27.30 0.40
N THR A 741 5.74 28.56 0.17
CA THR A 741 5.96 29.05 -1.20
C THR A 741 7.14 30.02 -1.31
N ASN A 742 7.93 29.83 -2.37
CA ASN A 742 8.89 30.81 -2.87
C ASN A 742 8.28 31.74 -3.94
N GLY A 743 7.08 31.43 -4.44
CA GLY A 743 6.44 32.12 -5.55
C GLY A 743 5.70 33.41 -5.19
N THR A 744 5.06 33.99 -6.21
CA THR A 744 4.33 35.26 -6.18
C THR A 744 2.84 35.11 -6.52
N GLY A 745 2.31 33.89 -6.57
CA GLY A 745 0.89 33.63 -6.82
C GLY A 745 0.05 33.55 -5.54
N ALA A 746 -1.28 33.61 -5.67
CA ALA A 746 -2.21 33.67 -4.54
C ALA A 746 -2.10 32.46 -3.61
N VAL A 747 -2.31 32.63 -2.30
CA VAL A 747 -2.22 31.55 -1.31
C VAL A 747 -3.50 31.48 -0.47
N ASN A 748 -4.13 30.31 -0.49
CA ASN A 748 -5.23 29.91 0.38
C ASN A 748 -4.74 28.79 1.29
N ALA A 749 -4.62 29.03 2.59
CA ALA A 749 -4.30 27.95 3.52
C ALA A 749 -5.48 26.99 3.72
N GLY A 750 -5.18 25.75 4.09
CA GLY A 750 -6.22 24.76 4.38
C GLY A 750 -7.02 25.12 5.62
N VAL A 751 -8.34 24.94 5.59
CA VAL A 751 -9.21 25.15 6.76
C VAL A 751 -9.14 23.92 7.67
N GLY A 752 -9.20 24.13 8.99
CA GLY A 752 -9.31 23.04 9.96
C GLY A 752 -10.68 22.37 9.90
N GLY A 753 -10.73 21.05 10.04
CA GLY A 753 -11.98 20.30 10.03
C GLY A 753 -12.82 20.57 11.29
N ASN A 754 -14.15 20.50 11.16
CA ASN A 754 -15.03 20.67 12.32
C ASN A 754 -15.00 19.44 13.22
N GLY A 755 -15.19 19.63 14.53
CA GLY A 755 -15.38 18.54 15.48
C GLY A 755 -16.74 17.87 15.32
N GLY A 756 -16.79 16.56 15.51
CA GLY A 756 -18.03 15.79 15.44
C GLY A 756 -18.95 16.02 16.64
N ALA A 757 -20.24 15.72 16.49
CA ALA A 757 -21.20 15.86 17.58
C ALA A 757 -21.09 14.72 18.61
N GLY A 758 -21.18 15.05 19.90
CA GLY A 758 -21.33 14.11 21.02
C GLY A 758 -22.80 14.00 21.44
N THR A 759 -23.41 12.83 21.34
CA THR A 759 -24.84 12.65 21.66
C THR A 759 -25.12 12.63 23.16
N THR A 760 -24.17 12.15 23.97
CA THR A 760 -24.30 12.04 25.44
C THR A 760 -23.10 12.59 26.21
N GLY A 761 -21.95 12.74 25.55
CA GLY A 761 -20.69 13.21 26.09
C GLY A 761 -20.26 14.57 25.49
N VAL A 762 -18.95 14.81 25.41
CA VAL A 762 -18.42 16.08 24.89
C VAL A 762 -18.42 16.05 23.36
N GLY A 763 -18.74 17.18 22.72
CA GLY A 763 -18.50 17.35 21.30
C GLY A 763 -17.01 17.36 20.96
N GLY A 764 -16.66 16.98 19.73
CA GLY A 764 -15.27 16.91 19.29
C GLY A 764 -14.63 18.29 19.17
N THR A 765 -13.31 18.38 19.32
CA THR A 765 -12.59 19.64 19.11
C THR A 765 -12.50 19.97 17.61
N GLY A 766 -12.60 21.23 17.22
CA GLY A 766 -12.26 21.69 15.88
C GLY A 766 -10.76 21.56 15.59
N GLY A 767 -10.41 21.26 14.35
CA GLY A 767 -9.03 21.16 13.89
C GLY A 767 -8.40 22.53 13.67
N ALA A 768 -7.07 22.63 13.81
CA ALA A 768 -6.37 23.88 13.53
C ALA A 768 -6.37 24.22 12.03
N GLY A 769 -6.40 25.51 11.70
CA GLY A 769 -6.19 25.99 10.34
C GLY A 769 -4.73 25.86 9.89
N GLY A 770 -4.51 25.71 8.59
CA GLY A 770 -3.19 25.58 7.97
C GLY A 770 -2.37 26.87 8.03
N GLY A 771 -1.08 26.75 8.30
CA GLY A 771 -0.16 27.88 8.27
C GLY A 771 0.28 28.26 6.85
N VAL A 772 0.76 29.50 6.70
CA VAL A 772 1.39 30.00 5.46
C VAL A 772 2.81 30.44 5.77
N ALA A 773 3.78 29.99 4.97
CA ALA A 773 5.16 30.44 5.00
C ALA A 773 5.59 30.93 3.61
N ILE A 774 5.96 32.21 3.50
CA ILE A 774 6.50 32.81 2.27
C ILE A 774 7.98 33.15 2.51
N GLN A 775 8.88 32.45 1.84
CA GLN A 775 10.32 32.66 2.01
C GLN A 775 10.87 33.77 1.11
N SER A 776 10.19 34.08 0.01
CA SER A 776 10.64 35.06 -0.98
C SER A 776 10.36 36.49 -0.56
N ALA A 777 11.42 37.30 -0.46
CA ALA A 777 11.32 38.72 -0.13
C ALA A 777 10.66 39.57 -1.23
N SER A 778 10.60 39.06 -2.47
CA SER A 778 9.98 39.75 -3.60
C SER A 778 8.51 39.41 -3.81
N SER A 779 7.93 38.53 -2.99
CA SER A 779 6.53 38.13 -3.14
C SER A 779 5.60 39.22 -2.62
N SER A 780 4.72 39.74 -3.47
CA SER A 780 3.76 40.80 -3.13
C SER A 780 2.35 40.29 -2.79
N VAL A 781 2.22 38.99 -2.53
CA VAL A 781 0.92 38.31 -2.39
C VAL A 781 0.28 38.62 -1.05
N ALA A 782 -0.99 39.00 -1.06
CA ALA A 782 -1.79 39.06 0.15
C ALA A 782 -2.21 37.65 0.58
N VAL A 783 -2.02 37.30 1.85
CA VAL A 783 -2.28 35.94 2.36
C VAL A 783 -3.07 35.95 3.66
N THR A 784 -3.93 34.95 3.81
CA THR A 784 -4.66 34.68 5.04
C THR A 784 -4.33 33.27 5.52
N GLY A 785 -3.98 33.11 6.79
CA GLY A 785 -3.85 31.81 7.43
C GLY A 785 -5.17 31.03 7.43
N GLY A 786 -5.11 29.72 7.54
CA GLY A 786 -6.31 28.88 7.50
C GLY A 786 -7.21 29.14 8.70
N VAL A 787 -8.53 29.12 8.50
CA VAL A 787 -9.48 29.24 9.62
C VAL A 787 -9.49 27.94 10.43
N GLY A 788 -9.57 28.04 11.77
CA GLY A 788 -9.76 26.89 12.64
C GLY A 788 -11.17 26.30 12.52
N GLY A 789 -11.30 24.99 12.58
CA GLY A 789 -12.61 24.32 12.54
C GLY A 789 -13.45 24.60 13.78
N THR A 790 -14.77 24.52 13.65
CA THR A 790 -15.66 24.71 14.80
C THR A 790 -15.65 23.48 15.71
N GLY A 791 -15.84 23.67 17.01
CA GLY A 791 -16.09 22.59 17.96
C GLY A 791 -17.45 21.95 17.73
N GLY A 792 -17.52 20.64 17.98
CA GLY A 792 -18.76 19.87 17.86
C GLY A 792 -19.71 20.14 19.01
N ASN A 793 -21.00 20.00 18.76
CA ASN A 793 -22.03 20.11 19.80
C ASN A 793 -22.06 18.84 20.67
N GLY A 794 -22.47 18.95 21.93
CA GLY A 794 -22.75 17.76 22.73
C GLY A 794 -23.39 18.05 24.08
N ALA A 795 -23.33 17.11 25.03
CA ALA A 795 -23.73 17.39 26.41
C ALA A 795 -22.88 18.55 26.96
N SER A 796 -21.57 18.50 26.74
CA SER A 796 -20.71 19.69 26.75
C SER A 796 -20.19 19.95 25.33
N GLY A 797 -20.00 21.22 24.98
CA GLY A 797 -19.49 21.60 23.66
C GLY A 797 -17.99 21.32 23.51
N GLY A 798 -17.57 20.93 22.31
CA GLY A 798 -16.15 20.79 21.96
C GLY A 798 -15.49 22.15 21.73
N ALA A 799 -14.19 22.26 21.98
CA ALA A 799 -13.46 23.50 21.72
C ALA A 799 -13.28 23.76 20.21
N GLY A 800 -13.28 25.02 19.79
CA GLY A 800 -12.91 25.42 18.43
C GLY A 800 -11.41 25.31 18.17
N GLY A 801 -11.04 25.13 16.91
CA GLY A 801 -9.65 24.99 16.46
C GLY A 801 -8.93 26.34 16.35
N THR A 802 -7.61 26.34 16.48
CA THR A 802 -6.83 27.57 16.33
C THR A 802 -6.69 27.99 14.87
N GLY A 803 -6.64 29.29 14.60
CA GLY A 803 -6.32 29.83 13.30
C GLY A 803 -4.86 29.62 12.88
N GLY A 804 -4.63 29.56 11.58
CA GLY A 804 -3.33 29.33 10.97
C GLY A 804 -2.40 30.53 11.08
N GLN A 805 -1.13 30.26 11.38
CA GLN A 805 -0.07 31.26 11.49
C GLN A 805 0.41 31.71 10.10
N VAL A 806 0.79 32.98 9.96
CA VAL A 806 1.45 33.49 8.75
C VAL A 806 2.88 33.94 9.06
N LEU A 807 3.83 33.40 8.33
CA LEU A 807 5.24 33.81 8.35
C LEU A 807 5.65 34.30 6.95
N THR A 808 6.13 35.54 6.83
CA THR A 808 6.46 36.11 5.52
C THR A 808 7.72 36.96 5.51
N ASN A 809 8.51 36.79 4.44
CA ASN A 809 9.56 37.73 4.02
C ASN A 809 9.05 38.75 2.98
N GLY A 810 7.87 38.53 2.41
CA GLY A 810 7.33 39.28 1.28
C GLY A 810 6.76 40.66 1.64
N THR A 811 6.19 41.33 0.64
CA THR A 811 5.66 42.70 0.71
C THR A 811 4.13 42.79 0.70
N GLY A 812 3.43 41.67 0.57
CA GLY A 812 1.96 41.62 0.54
C GLY A 812 1.33 41.54 1.93
N ASN A 813 0.10 42.06 2.06
CA ASN A 813 -0.63 42.09 3.33
C ASN A 813 -0.87 40.68 3.88
N SER A 814 -0.71 40.50 5.19
CA SER A 814 -0.71 39.20 5.83
C SER A 814 -1.71 39.18 6.98
N THR A 815 -2.68 38.29 6.92
CA THR A 815 -3.71 38.11 7.93
C THR A 815 -3.57 36.73 8.58
N GLY A 816 -3.53 36.65 9.90
CA GLY A 816 -3.62 35.37 10.60
C GLY A 816 -5.00 34.72 10.41
N GLY A 817 -5.08 33.40 10.43
CA GLY A 817 -6.37 32.72 10.32
C GLY A 817 -7.26 32.98 11.53
N HIS A 818 -8.58 33.04 11.35
CA HIS A 818 -9.50 33.15 12.49
C HIS A 818 -9.56 31.83 13.28
N GLY A 819 -9.74 31.93 14.59
CA GLY A 819 -10.07 30.78 15.43
C GLY A 819 -11.49 30.28 15.18
N GLY A 820 -11.71 28.97 15.30
CA GLY A 820 -13.03 28.38 15.16
C GLY A 820 -13.89 28.59 16.41
N ASP A 821 -15.21 28.62 16.24
CA ASP A 821 -16.14 28.75 17.37
C ASP A 821 -16.20 27.46 18.20
N GLY A 822 -16.47 27.60 19.50
CA GLY A 822 -16.77 26.49 20.39
C GLY A 822 -18.17 25.91 20.14
N GLY A 823 -18.31 24.59 20.27
CA GLY A 823 -19.58 23.90 20.09
C GLY A 823 -20.57 24.17 21.23
N THR A 824 -21.86 23.93 21.00
CA THR A 824 -22.88 24.12 22.03
C THR A 824 -22.96 22.93 22.99
N GLY A 825 -23.02 23.18 24.29
CA GLY A 825 -23.32 22.21 25.33
C GLY A 825 -24.81 22.19 25.67
N THR A 826 -25.52 21.09 25.48
CA THR A 826 -26.98 21.02 25.70
C THR A 826 -27.35 20.99 27.19
N THR A 827 -26.47 20.44 28.05
CA THR A 827 -26.69 20.32 29.50
C THR A 827 -25.50 20.80 30.33
N GLY A 828 -24.28 20.69 29.80
CA GLY A 828 -23.00 21.05 30.40
C GLY A 828 -22.45 22.38 29.88
N VAL A 829 -21.13 22.56 29.93
CA VAL A 829 -20.46 23.81 29.52
C VAL A 829 -20.39 23.89 27.99
N GLY A 830 -20.58 25.08 27.41
CA GLY A 830 -20.28 25.33 26.02
C GLY A 830 -18.77 25.25 25.73
N GLY A 831 -18.40 24.91 24.51
CA GLY A 831 -17.00 24.75 24.12
C GLY A 831 -16.23 26.07 24.13
N ALA A 832 -14.93 26.03 24.40
CA ALA A 832 -14.09 27.22 24.26
C ALA A 832 -13.92 27.60 22.78
N GLY A 833 -13.86 28.90 22.48
CA GLY A 833 -13.47 29.40 21.16
C GLY A 833 -11.97 29.18 20.90
N GLY A 834 -11.61 28.92 19.65
CA GLY A 834 -10.23 28.75 19.22
C GLY A 834 -9.48 30.07 19.16
N SER A 835 -8.17 30.06 19.39
CA SER A 835 -7.35 31.27 19.26
C SER A 835 -7.11 31.64 17.79
N GLY A 836 -7.07 32.93 17.47
CA GLY A 836 -6.67 33.43 16.16
C GLY A 836 -5.18 33.21 15.88
N GLY A 837 -4.85 33.06 14.60
CA GLY A 837 -3.50 32.91 14.10
C GLY A 837 -2.73 34.23 14.15
N GLY A 838 -1.44 34.18 14.44
CA GLY A 838 -0.56 35.33 14.43
C GLY A 838 0.09 35.57 13.07
N VAL A 839 0.74 36.72 12.96
CA VAL A 839 1.49 37.14 11.77
C VAL A 839 2.91 37.54 12.17
N ALA A 840 3.89 37.01 11.45
CA ALA A 840 5.30 37.36 11.60
C ALA A 840 5.87 37.86 10.27
N ILE A 841 6.22 39.14 10.20
CA ILE A 841 6.88 39.77 9.05
C ILE A 841 8.36 39.97 9.38
N GLN A 842 9.23 39.20 8.74
CA GLN A 842 10.66 39.17 9.09
C GLN A 842 11.50 40.23 8.36
N SER A 843 11.06 40.68 7.18
CA SER A 843 11.81 41.64 6.37
C SER A 843 11.66 43.07 6.88
N SER A 844 12.78 43.72 7.17
CA SER A 844 12.80 45.08 7.74
C SER A 844 12.34 46.18 6.78
N SER A 845 12.36 45.91 5.47
CA SER A 845 11.92 46.85 4.43
C SER A 845 10.51 46.54 3.91
N SER A 846 9.81 45.56 4.47
CA SER A 846 8.50 45.16 3.94
C SER A 846 7.43 46.21 4.26
N PRO A 847 6.66 46.70 3.26
CA PRO A 847 5.53 47.59 3.48
C PRO A 847 4.24 46.84 3.88
N ALA A 848 4.29 45.52 4.04
CA ALA A 848 3.11 44.69 4.29
C ALA A 848 2.37 45.11 5.56
N THR A 849 1.03 45.19 5.46
CA THR A 849 0.19 45.29 6.65
C THR A 849 0.05 43.91 7.29
N GLY A 850 0.28 43.80 8.59
CA GLY A 850 0.08 42.58 9.37
C GLY A 850 -1.18 42.66 10.23
N THR A 851 -2.11 41.73 10.09
CA THR A 851 -3.33 41.65 10.89
C THR A 851 -3.43 40.29 11.59
N GLY A 852 -3.50 40.28 12.92
CA GLY A 852 -3.78 39.04 13.65
C GLY A 852 -5.16 38.51 13.32
N GLY A 853 -5.34 37.19 13.31
CA GLY A 853 -6.67 36.59 13.15
C GLY A 853 -7.50 36.76 14.42
N ASP A 854 -8.82 36.88 14.28
CA ASP A 854 -9.70 36.98 15.45
C ASP A 854 -9.84 35.64 16.18
N GLY A 855 -10.08 35.68 17.48
CA GLY A 855 -10.45 34.52 18.27
C GLY A 855 -11.90 34.09 18.01
N GLY A 856 -12.14 32.78 18.02
CA GLY A 856 -13.48 32.22 17.87
C GLY A 856 -14.35 32.47 19.09
N HIS A 857 -15.66 32.45 18.91
CA HIS A 857 -16.61 32.63 20.00
C HIS A 857 -16.70 31.39 20.89
N GLY A 858 -16.94 31.60 22.18
CA GLY A 858 -17.30 30.53 23.10
C GLY A 858 -18.69 29.99 22.79
N GLY A 859 -18.86 28.67 22.87
CA GLY A 859 -20.12 28.00 22.64
C GLY A 859 -21.13 28.25 23.76
N ASN A 860 -22.42 28.17 23.42
CA ASN A 860 -23.49 28.28 24.41
C ASN A 860 -23.62 26.99 25.23
N GLY A 861 -24.14 27.07 26.45
CA GLY A 861 -24.56 25.87 27.18
C GLY A 861 -25.21 26.12 28.53
N GLY A 862 -25.20 25.12 29.41
CA GLY A 862 -25.60 25.27 30.81
C GLY A 862 -24.77 26.35 31.49
N SER A 863 -23.46 26.34 31.28
CA SER A 863 -22.58 27.51 31.43
C SER A 863 -21.95 27.86 30.08
N GLY A 864 -21.69 29.13 29.82
CA GLY A 864 -21.09 29.58 28.57
C GLY A 864 -19.62 29.20 28.44
N GLY A 865 -19.19 28.85 27.23
CA GLY A 865 -17.78 28.61 26.92
C GLY A 865 -16.98 29.91 26.85
N VAL A 866 -15.68 29.85 27.14
CA VAL A 866 -14.79 31.02 27.02
C VAL A 866 -14.52 31.37 25.55
N GLY A 867 -14.40 32.65 25.22
CA GLY A 867 -13.97 33.10 23.90
C GLY A 867 -12.48 32.89 23.67
N GLY A 868 -12.09 32.72 22.41
CA GLY A 868 -10.70 32.53 22.01
C GLY A 868 -9.91 33.82 21.97
N ASN A 869 -8.60 33.76 22.16
CA ASN A 869 -7.74 34.94 22.08
C ASN A 869 -7.50 35.36 20.62
N GLY A 870 -7.36 36.66 20.37
CA GLY A 870 -6.91 37.19 19.08
C GLY A 870 -5.43 36.94 18.80
N GLY A 871 -5.08 36.88 17.52
CA GLY A 871 -3.73 36.61 17.04
C GLY A 871 -2.79 37.79 17.22
N ALA A 872 -1.54 37.52 17.61
CA ALA A 872 -0.53 38.56 17.76
C ALA A 872 0.20 38.86 16.44
N VAL A 873 0.67 40.10 16.28
CA VAL A 873 1.48 40.51 15.13
C VAL A 873 2.89 40.88 15.60
N GLN A 874 3.89 40.31 14.93
CA GLN A 874 5.30 40.68 15.09
C GLN A 874 5.85 41.14 13.75
N THR A 875 6.41 42.34 13.69
CA THR A 875 6.93 42.89 12.44
C THR A 875 8.27 43.58 12.62
N ASN A 876 9.17 43.33 11.66
CA ASN A 876 10.36 44.14 11.43
C ASN A 876 10.11 45.23 10.38
N GLY A 877 9.01 45.14 9.62
CA GLY A 877 8.72 45.95 8.45
C GLY A 877 8.22 47.36 8.74
N THR A 878 7.82 48.05 7.67
CA THR A 878 7.38 49.45 7.69
C THR A 878 5.86 49.64 7.60
N GLY A 879 5.11 48.58 7.33
CA GLY A 879 3.65 48.62 7.21
C GLY A 879 2.91 48.68 8.54
N ASN A 880 1.60 48.88 8.48
CA ASN A 880 0.73 48.95 9.65
C ASN A 880 0.54 47.55 10.27
N SER A 881 0.31 47.48 11.57
CA SER A 881 0.10 46.22 12.28
C SER A 881 -1.09 46.31 13.24
N ALA A 882 -2.00 45.35 13.16
CA ALA A 882 -3.15 45.26 14.05
C ALA A 882 -3.25 43.86 14.68
N GLY A 883 -3.38 43.78 15.99
CA GLY A 883 -3.70 42.51 16.66
C GLY A 883 -5.12 42.06 16.34
N GLY A 884 -5.35 40.75 16.34
CA GLY A 884 -6.70 40.21 16.13
C GLY A 884 -7.60 40.46 17.34
N HIS A 885 -8.91 40.54 17.15
CA HIS A 885 -9.85 40.72 18.25
C HIS A 885 -10.05 39.42 19.05
N GLY A 886 -10.33 39.54 20.34
CA GLY A 886 -10.74 38.42 21.18
C GLY A 886 -12.17 37.99 20.86
N GLY A 887 -12.43 36.69 20.87
CA GLY A 887 -13.75 36.13 20.67
C GLY A 887 -14.67 36.38 21.86
N GLY A 888 -15.95 36.58 21.60
CA GLY A 888 -16.97 36.72 22.66
C GLY A 888 -17.19 35.41 23.43
N GLY A 889 -17.50 35.51 24.72
CA GLY A 889 -17.89 34.37 25.55
C GLY A 889 -19.31 33.88 25.24
N GLY A 890 -19.52 32.57 25.39
CA GLY A 890 -20.80 31.94 25.12
C GLY A 890 -21.85 32.21 26.19
N THR A 891 -23.13 32.01 25.85
CA THR A 891 -24.23 32.20 26.80
C THR A 891 -24.42 30.98 27.71
N GLY A 892 -24.66 31.24 29.00
CA GLY A 892 -25.07 30.25 29.99
C GLY A 892 -26.58 30.30 30.22
N SER A 893 -27.30 29.24 29.88
CA SER A 893 -28.77 29.21 30.03
C SER A 893 -29.22 29.20 31.49
N ASN A 894 -28.49 28.46 32.36
CA ASN A 894 -28.80 28.29 33.79
C ASN A 894 -27.58 28.58 34.71
N GLY A 895 -26.39 28.76 34.15
CA GLY A 895 -25.12 28.96 34.84
C GLY A 895 -24.40 30.23 34.39
N VAL A 896 -23.12 30.36 34.73
CA VAL A 896 -22.33 31.57 34.42
C VAL A 896 -22.16 31.73 32.91
N GLY A 897 -22.20 32.97 32.42
CA GLY A 897 -21.78 33.29 31.06
C GLY A 897 -20.27 33.12 30.90
N GLY A 898 -19.84 32.76 29.68
CA GLY A 898 -18.41 32.53 29.39
C GLY A 898 -17.60 33.82 29.38
N ALA A 899 -16.32 33.77 29.75
CA ALA A 899 -15.44 34.93 29.64
C ALA A 899 -15.12 35.25 28.16
N GLY A 900 -14.96 36.52 27.82
CA GLY A 900 -14.43 36.93 26.51
C GLY A 900 -12.93 36.67 26.41
N GLY A 901 -12.44 36.41 25.19
CA GLY A 901 -11.03 36.19 24.91
C GLY A 901 -10.23 37.49 24.88
N ALA A 902 -8.92 37.40 25.11
CA ALA A 902 -8.05 38.58 25.04
C ALA A 902 -7.77 39.00 23.59
N GLY A 903 -7.61 40.30 23.35
CA GLY A 903 -7.15 40.82 22.07
C GLY A 903 -5.66 40.55 21.82
N GLY A 904 -5.29 40.43 20.55
CA GLY A 904 -3.93 40.14 20.10
C GLY A 904 -3.00 41.34 20.30
N GLY A 905 -1.77 41.07 20.74
CA GLY A 905 -0.74 42.11 20.88
C GLY A 905 -0.03 42.43 19.56
N VAL A 906 0.63 43.59 19.52
CA VAL A 906 1.48 44.02 18.40
C VAL A 906 2.89 44.32 18.88
N ALA A 907 3.90 43.74 18.25
CA ALA A 907 5.31 44.03 18.49
C ALA A 907 5.99 44.51 17.20
N ILE A 908 6.36 45.79 17.17
CA ILE A 908 7.09 46.43 16.06
C ILE A 908 8.56 46.56 16.48
N GLN A 909 9.42 45.71 15.94
CA GLN A 909 10.84 45.67 16.30
C GLN A 909 11.69 46.62 15.42
N GLY A 910 11.22 46.93 14.21
CA GLY A 910 11.88 47.88 13.30
C GLY A 910 11.70 49.34 13.72
N THR A 911 12.59 50.23 13.25
CA THR A 911 12.55 51.68 13.55
C THR A 911 11.61 52.47 12.61
N ALA A 912 10.71 51.79 11.91
CA ALA A 912 9.89 52.35 10.84
C ALA A 912 8.63 53.09 11.36
N SER A 913 7.92 53.78 10.48
CA SER A 913 6.80 54.69 10.81
C SER A 913 5.40 54.06 10.77
N GLY A 914 5.27 52.75 10.57
CA GLY A 914 3.97 52.07 10.53
C GLY A 914 3.20 52.20 11.85
N THR A 915 1.86 52.24 11.79
CA THR A 915 1.01 52.30 12.99
C THR A 915 0.84 50.92 13.62
N GLY A 916 0.69 50.86 14.95
CA GLY A 916 0.44 49.61 15.68
C GLY A 916 -0.82 49.69 16.53
N THR A 917 -1.80 48.82 16.31
CA THR A 917 -3.04 48.79 17.09
C THR A 917 -3.24 47.43 17.76
N GLY A 918 -3.33 47.38 19.08
CA GLY A 918 -3.71 46.17 19.79
C GLY A 918 -5.14 45.74 19.41
N GLY A 919 -5.40 44.44 19.38
CA GLY A 919 -6.75 43.94 19.15
C GLY A 919 -7.65 44.16 20.36
N ASP A 920 -8.95 44.35 20.15
CA ASP A 920 -9.89 44.52 21.27
C ASP A 920 -10.16 43.19 21.98
N GLY A 921 -10.45 43.25 23.28
CA GLY A 921 -10.92 42.11 24.05
C GLY A 921 -12.35 41.73 23.70
N GLY A 922 -12.64 40.42 23.72
CA GLY A 922 -13.98 39.89 23.46
C GLY A 922 -14.96 40.20 24.59
N SER A 923 -16.24 40.33 24.27
CA SER A 923 -17.28 40.52 25.28
C SER A 923 -17.49 39.25 26.11
N GLY A 924 -17.84 39.42 27.39
CA GLY A 924 -18.33 38.33 28.23
C GLY A 924 -19.73 37.88 27.82
N GLY A 925 -19.99 36.59 27.92
CA GLY A 925 -21.27 35.99 27.63
C GLY A 925 -22.30 36.26 28.73
N SER A 926 -23.58 36.25 28.36
CA SER A 926 -24.68 36.39 29.32
C SER A 926 -24.95 35.08 30.05
N GLY A 927 -25.45 35.14 31.28
CA GLY A 927 -25.88 33.94 32.02
C GLY A 927 -26.63 34.26 33.31
N SER A 928 -26.72 33.29 34.22
CA SER A 928 -27.28 33.56 35.57
C SER A 928 -26.42 34.60 36.29
N SER A 929 -25.10 34.51 36.20
CA SER A 929 -24.17 35.63 36.34
C SER A 929 -23.44 35.88 35.02
N GLY A 930 -23.09 37.14 34.75
CA GLY A 930 -22.40 37.52 33.52
C GLY A 930 -20.94 37.08 33.49
N GLY A 931 -20.44 36.71 32.31
CA GLY A 931 -19.02 36.41 32.09
C GLY A 931 -18.16 37.67 32.05
N ALA A 932 -16.88 37.56 32.40
CA ALA A 932 -15.93 38.67 32.31
C ALA A 932 -15.64 39.05 30.85
N GLY A 933 -15.44 40.33 30.57
CA GLY A 933 -14.87 40.81 29.31
C GLY A 933 -13.38 40.51 29.20
N GLY A 934 -12.90 40.28 27.99
CA GLY A 934 -11.49 40.01 27.70
C GLY A 934 -10.63 41.27 27.75
N ALA A 935 -9.33 41.11 28.03
CA ALA A 935 -8.39 42.24 28.01
C ALA A 935 -8.06 42.67 26.56
N GLY A 936 -7.82 43.96 26.35
CA GLY A 936 -7.30 44.50 25.10
C GLY A 936 -5.82 44.17 24.87
N GLY A 937 -5.41 44.11 23.62
CA GLY A 937 -4.07 43.76 23.19
C GLY A 937 -3.05 44.87 23.48
N ALA A 938 -1.88 44.49 24.01
CA ALA A 938 -0.79 45.43 24.26
C ALA A 938 0.03 45.71 22.99
N VAL A 939 0.62 46.90 22.90
CA VAL A 939 1.50 47.31 21.79
C VAL A 939 2.89 47.67 22.30
N ILE A 940 3.92 47.07 21.72
CA ILE A 940 5.33 47.38 22.00
C ILE A 940 5.98 47.83 20.68
N THR A 941 6.65 48.99 20.68
CA THR A 941 7.25 49.54 19.45
C THR A 941 8.64 50.15 19.66
N ASN A 942 9.52 49.90 18.70
CA ASN A 942 10.75 50.64 18.43
C ASN A 942 10.58 51.69 17.32
N GLY A 943 9.43 51.71 16.66
CA GLY A 943 9.11 52.56 15.52
C GLY A 943 8.73 53.98 15.90
N THR A 944 8.37 54.77 14.89
CA THR A 944 7.98 56.19 14.99
C THR A 944 6.50 56.45 14.69
N GLY A 945 5.75 55.44 14.25
CA GLY A 945 4.32 55.56 13.97
C GLY A 945 3.44 55.54 15.21
N THR A 946 2.21 56.04 15.09
CA THR A 946 1.21 56.05 16.17
C THR A 946 0.88 54.64 16.63
N VAL A 947 0.77 54.45 17.95
CA VAL A 947 0.46 53.15 18.56
C VAL A 947 -0.68 53.26 19.57
N ASN A 948 -1.67 52.38 19.44
CA ASN A 948 -2.86 52.35 20.27
C ASN A 948 -3.04 50.98 20.91
N GLY A 949 -3.24 50.93 22.23
CA GLY A 949 -3.66 49.71 22.91
C GLY A 949 -5.07 49.31 22.50
N GLY A 950 -5.37 48.01 22.50
CA GLY A 950 -6.72 47.52 22.20
C GLY A 950 -7.69 47.82 23.35
N HIS A 951 -8.97 47.99 23.06
CA HIS A 951 -9.98 48.23 24.10
C HIS A 951 -10.31 46.94 24.86
N GLY A 952 -10.68 47.06 26.13
CA GLY A 952 -11.20 45.96 26.94
C GLY A 952 -12.62 45.58 26.53
N GLY A 953 -12.92 44.28 26.55
CA GLY A 953 -14.24 43.77 26.22
C GLY A 953 -15.28 44.08 27.31
N ALA A 954 -16.54 44.25 26.91
CA ALA A 954 -17.62 44.46 27.87
C ALA A 954 -17.93 43.18 28.69
N GLY A 955 -18.30 43.33 29.95
CA GLY A 955 -18.81 42.24 30.79
C GLY A 955 -20.20 41.79 30.35
N GLY A 956 -20.48 40.48 30.48
CA GLY A 956 -21.75 39.88 30.12
C GLY A 956 -22.89 40.19 31.09
N ALA A 957 -24.13 40.01 30.65
CA ALA A 957 -25.30 40.26 31.51
C ALA A 957 -25.60 39.07 32.45
N GLY A 958 -25.94 39.37 33.71
CA GLY A 958 -26.41 38.41 34.72
C GLY A 958 -27.93 38.49 34.91
N SER A 959 -28.70 37.49 34.48
CA SER A 959 -30.17 37.53 34.55
C SER A 959 -30.71 37.37 35.98
N LEU A 960 -29.93 36.73 36.87
CA LEU A 960 -30.33 36.43 38.27
C LEU A 960 -29.25 36.86 39.29
N GLY A 961 -27.99 36.99 38.86
CA GLY A 961 -26.80 37.26 39.66
C GLY A 961 -26.05 38.51 39.21
N VAL A 962 -24.80 38.65 39.67
CA VAL A 962 -23.92 39.78 39.30
C VAL A 962 -23.66 39.83 37.79
N GLY A 963 -23.66 41.04 37.23
CA GLY A 963 -23.13 41.28 35.89
C GLY A 963 -21.62 41.05 35.84
N GLY A 964 -21.10 40.70 34.66
CA GLY A 964 -19.69 40.40 34.47
C GLY A 964 -18.79 41.62 34.60
N ILE A 965 -17.53 41.44 34.99
CA ILE A 965 -16.56 42.54 35.00
C ILE A 965 -16.16 42.92 33.57
N GLY A 966 -15.93 44.20 33.30
CA GLY A 966 -15.33 44.68 32.06
C GLY A 966 -13.84 44.34 31.99
N GLY A 967 -13.35 44.07 30.79
CA GLY A 967 -11.94 43.76 30.54
C GLY A 967 -11.03 44.98 30.62
N ALA A 968 -9.75 44.78 30.96
CA ALA A 968 -8.79 45.88 30.98
C ALA A 968 -8.38 46.31 29.55
N GLY A 969 -8.11 47.59 29.35
CA GLY A 969 -7.53 48.11 28.12
C GLY A 969 -6.06 47.73 27.95
N GLY A 970 -5.62 47.64 26.70
CA GLY A 970 -4.26 47.27 26.32
C GLY A 970 -3.25 48.39 26.60
N GLY A 971 -2.09 48.02 27.15
CA GLY A 971 -1.01 48.96 27.40
C GLY A 971 -0.14 49.25 26.17
N VAL A 972 0.55 50.38 26.19
CA VAL A 972 1.50 50.78 25.15
C VAL A 972 2.90 50.96 25.74
N THR A 973 3.92 50.41 25.08
CA THR A 973 5.33 50.63 25.44
C THR A 973 6.13 51.09 24.22
N ILE A 974 6.69 52.31 24.28
CA ILE A 974 7.59 52.86 23.27
C ILE A 974 9.02 52.81 23.81
N GLN A 975 9.86 51.93 23.25
CA GLN A 975 11.17 51.61 23.82
C GLN A 975 12.28 52.55 23.36
N THR A 976 12.13 53.16 22.18
CA THR A 976 13.20 53.94 21.54
C THR A 976 13.15 55.41 21.93
N THR A 977 14.27 55.94 22.45
CA THR A 977 14.38 57.33 22.93
C THR A 977 14.22 58.38 21.83
N SER A 978 14.54 58.04 20.58
CA SER A 978 14.38 58.92 19.41
C SER A 978 13.00 58.86 18.76
N SER A 979 12.06 58.07 19.30
CA SER A 979 10.76 57.88 18.67
C SER A 979 9.87 59.11 18.80
N ALA A 980 9.19 59.48 17.72
CA ALA A 980 8.13 60.50 17.70
C ALA A 980 6.72 59.89 17.77
N ALA A 981 6.60 58.59 18.09
CA ALA A 981 5.33 57.89 18.14
C ALA A 981 4.40 58.49 19.21
N ILE A 982 3.13 58.70 18.85
CA ILE A 982 2.07 59.00 19.80
C ILE A 982 1.55 57.68 20.34
N GLY A 983 1.52 57.52 21.66
CA GLY A 983 1.04 56.33 22.34
C GLY A 983 -0.30 56.58 23.03
N THR A 984 -1.33 55.81 22.68
CA THR A 984 -2.63 55.86 23.38
C THR A 984 -2.93 54.51 24.03
N GLY A 985 -3.21 54.50 25.33
CA GLY A 985 -3.69 53.30 26.02
C GLY A 985 -5.11 52.95 25.59
N GLY A 986 -5.44 51.67 25.55
CA GLY A 986 -6.80 51.24 25.23
C GLY A 986 -7.78 51.53 26.37
N ASP A 987 -9.05 51.81 26.06
CA ASP A 987 -10.06 52.01 27.09
C ASP A 987 -10.45 50.69 27.78
N GLY A 988 -10.83 50.75 29.05
CA GLY A 988 -11.40 49.64 29.79
C GLY A 988 -12.83 49.33 29.35
N GLY A 989 -13.19 48.05 29.35
CA GLY A 989 -14.51 47.58 28.98
C GLY A 989 -15.58 47.93 30.00
N MET A 990 -16.82 48.10 29.56
CA MET A 990 -17.94 48.35 30.46
C MET A 990 -18.27 47.09 31.30
N GLY A 991 -18.70 47.28 32.54
CA GLY A 991 -19.26 46.24 33.37
C GLY A 991 -20.65 45.79 32.90
N GLY A 992 -20.95 44.51 33.07
CA GLY A 992 -22.21 43.91 32.67
C GLY A 992 -23.36 44.27 33.61
N ASN A 993 -24.58 44.26 33.08
CA ASN A 993 -25.79 44.49 33.88
C ASN A 993 -26.20 43.22 34.62
N GLY A 994 -26.79 43.34 35.82
CA GLY A 994 -27.33 42.18 36.52
C GLY A 994 -28.17 42.52 37.74
N SER A 995 -28.38 41.56 38.65
CA SER A 995 -29.03 41.86 39.94
C SER A 995 -28.20 42.86 40.74
N SER A 996 -26.88 42.69 40.74
CA SER A 996 -25.89 43.74 41.01
C SER A 996 -25.06 43.98 39.74
N GLY A 997 -24.64 45.22 39.51
CA GLY A 997 -23.84 45.58 38.34
C GLY A 997 -22.40 45.08 38.44
N GLY A 998 -21.82 44.68 37.30
CA GLY A 998 -20.41 44.32 37.21
C GLY A 998 -19.49 45.54 37.20
N ALA A 999 -18.25 45.40 37.69
CA ALA A 999 -17.27 46.48 37.65
C ALA A 999 -16.82 46.79 36.21
N GLY A 1000 -16.54 48.05 35.92
CA GLY A 1000 -15.85 48.47 34.70
C GLY A 1000 -14.36 48.09 34.73
N GLY A 1001 -13.79 47.86 33.56
CA GLY A 1001 -12.37 47.51 33.41
C GLY A 1001 -11.45 48.72 33.50
N ALA A 1002 -10.20 48.51 33.89
CA ALA A 1002 -9.20 49.58 33.93
C ALA A 1002 -8.74 49.97 32.52
N GLY A 1003 -8.41 51.25 32.32
CA GLY A 1003 -7.77 51.75 31.11
C GLY A 1003 -6.31 51.32 30.99
N GLY A 1004 -5.81 51.21 29.77
CA GLY A 1004 -4.45 50.81 29.45
C GLY A 1004 -3.44 51.93 29.74
N GLY A 1005 -2.31 51.58 30.34
CA GLY A 1005 -1.23 52.53 30.61
C GLY A 1005 -0.28 52.73 29.42
N VAL A 1006 0.44 53.84 29.43
CA VAL A 1006 1.47 54.17 28.42
C VAL A 1006 2.82 54.38 29.08
N VAL A 1007 3.84 53.65 28.63
CA VAL A 1007 5.24 53.86 29.03
C VAL A 1007 6.03 54.27 27.79
N THR A 1008 6.67 55.45 27.82
CA THR A 1008 7.42 55.95 26.67
C THR A 1008 8.81 56.47 27.03
N ASN A 1009 9.78 56.09 26.19
CA ASN A 1009 11.10 56.70 26.11
C ASN A 1009 11.18 57.81 25.05
N GLY A 1010 10.19 57.91 24.16
CA GLY A 1010 10.21 58.83 23.02
C GLY A 1010 9.77 60.27 23.35
N PHE A 1011 9.60 61.07 22.31
CA PHE A 1011 9.22 62.49 22.35
C PHE A 1011 7.76 62.76 21.93
N GLY A 1012 7.05 61.76 21.40
CA GLY A 1012 5.62 61.88 21.04
C GLY A 1012 4.71 61.77 22.26
N ASN A 1013 3.51 62.35 22.16
CA ASN A 1013 2.55 62.42 23.28
C ASN A 1013 2.11 61.02 23.75
N ALA A 1014 1.75 60.93 25.02
CA ALA A 1014 1.32 59.70 25.67
C ALA A 1014 0.01 59.93 26.41
N ASP A 1015 -1.05 59.24 25.99
CA ASP A 1015 -2.39 59.39 26.54
C ASP A 1015 -2.85 58.05 27.14
N GLY A 1016 -3.17 58.04 28.44
CA GLY A 1016 -3.69 56.86 29.13
C GLY A 1016 -5.12 56.55 28.71
N GLY A 1017 -5.47 55.27 28.62
CA GLY A 1017 -6.82 54.85 28.26
C GLY A 1017 -7.85 55.16 29.36
N HIS A 1018 -9.10 55.39 28.99
CA HIS A 1018 -10.16 55.66 29.97
C HIS A 1018 -10.62 54.38 30.69
N GLY A 1019 -11.02 54.49 31.95
CA GLY A 1019 -11.66 53.41 32.69
C GLY A 1019 -13.09 53.16 32.20
N GLY A 1020 -13.49 51.89 32.17
CA GLY A 1020 -14.82 51.48 31.73
C GLY A 1020 -15.91 51.83 32.74
N ALA A 1021 -17.13 52.08 32.26
CA ALA A 1021 -18.28 52.32 33.13
C ALA A 1021 -18.70 51.06 33.90
N GLY A 1022 -19.18 51.21 35.13
CA GLY A 1022 -19.80 50.13 35.90
C GLY A 1022 -21.19 49.76 35.36
N GLY A 1023 -21.53 48.48 35.43
CA GLY A 1023 -22.82 47.96 34.96
C GLY A 1023 -23.99 48.32 35.88
N THR A 1024 -25.21 48.21 35.38
CA THR A 1024 -26.42 48.52 36.16
C THR A 1024 -26.87 47.32 37.01
N GLY A 1025 -27.19 47.56 38.29
CA GLY A 1025 -27.86 46.62 39.18
C GLY A 1025 -29.38 46.83 39.18
N SER A 1026 -30.17 45.82 38.88
CA SER A 1026 -31.65 45.95 38.85
C SER A 1026 -32.28 45.97 40.24
N VAL A 1027 -31.65 45.32 41.23
CA VAL A 1027 -32.15 45.21 42.61
C VAL A 1027 -31.04 45.37 43.68
N GLY A 1028 -29.77 45.31 43.27
CA GLY A 1028 -28.58 45.41 44.11
C GLY A 1028 -27.74 46.65 43.81
N VAL A 1029 -26.46 46.63 44.19
CA VAL A 1029 -25.54 47.78 44.00
C VAL A 1029 -25.14 47.89 42.53
N GLY A 1030 -25.05 49.11 42.01
CA GLY A 1030 -24.42 49.37 40.72
C GLY A 1030 -22.93 49.04 40.72
N GLY A 1031 -22.37 48.67 39.57
CA GLY A 1031 -20.96 48.30 39.46
C GLY A 1031 -20.02 49.48 39.68
N THR A 1032 -18.81 49.25 40.16
CA THR A 1032 -17.79 50.31 40.25
C THR A 1032 -17.28 50.68 38.86
N GLY A 1033 -16.99 51.95 38.62
CA GLY A 1033 -16.24 52.40 37.45
C GLY A 1033 -14.79 51.93 37.50
N GLY A 1034 -14.19 51.67 36.34
CA GLY A 1034 -12.80 51.26 36.23
C GLY A 1034 -11.82 52.44 36.36
N ASP A 1035 -10.59 52.15 36.75
CA ASP A 1035 -9.54 53.17 36.87
C ASP A 1035 -9.01 53.60 35.49
N GLY A 1036 -8.60 54.87 35.36
CA GLY A 1036 -7.93 55.38 34.17
C GLY A 1036 -6.48 54.91 34.07
N GLY A 1037 -5.97 54.83 32.84
CA GLY A 1037 -4.63 54.35 32.55
C GLY A 1037 -3.53 55.33 32.96
N ASP A 1038 -2.47 54.80 33.55
CA ASP A 1038 -1.30 55.57 33.98
C ASP A 1038 -0.35 55.86 32.81
N VAL A 1039 0.31 57.02 32.83
CA VAL A 1039 1.33 57.43 31.86
C VAL A 1039 2.68 57.65 32.55
N THR A 1040 3.72 57.01 32.03
CA THR A 1040 5.10 57.20 32.48
C THR A 1040 6.01 57.59 31.32
N ILE A 1041 6.63 58.76 31.40
CA ILE A 1041 7.64 59.25 30.46
C ILE A 1041 9.01 59.17 31.14
N GLN A 1042 9.85 58.22 30.70
CA GLN A 1042 11.07 57.86 31.43
C GLN A 1042 12.28 58.73 31.04
N THR A 1043 12.29 59.28 29.82
CA THR A 1043 13.47 59.94 29.25
C THR A 1043 13.54 61.43 29.62
N ILE A 1044 14.65 61.83 30.23
CA ILE A 1044 14.84 63.19 30.77
C ILE A 1044 14.83 64.30 29.72
N THR A 1045 15.09 63.95 28.45
CA THR A 1045 15.08 64.90 27.34
C THR A 1045 13.72 64.99 26.64
N SER A 1046 12.76 64.13 26.99
CA SER A 1046 11.49 64.03 26.26
C SER A 1046 10.66 65.31 26.38
N SER A 1047 10.08 65.74 25.26
CA SER A 1047 9.11 66.85 25.20
C SER A 1047 7.66 66.36 25.21
N ALA A 1048 7.42 65.05 25.37
CA ALA A 1048 6.10 64.46 25.28
C ALA A 1048 5.16 65.02 26.35
N VAL A 1049 3.93 65.37 25.94
CA VAL A 1049 2.85 65.62 26.89
C VAL A 1049 2.28 64.28 27.34
N GLY A 1050 2.18 64.09 28.66
CA GLY A 1050 1.52 62.94 29.25
C GLY A 1050 0.12 63.32 29.74
N THR A 1051 -0.91 62.62 29.29
CA THR A 1051 -2.29 62.79 29.79
C THR A 1051 -2.78 61.48 30.40
N GLY A 1052 -3.24 61.54 31.66
CA GLY A 1052 -3.76 60.37 32.37
C GLY A 1052 -5.17 60.05 31.93
N GLY A 1053 -5.50 58.76 31.87
CA GLY A 1053 -6.84 58.33 31.48
C GLY A 1053 -7.92 58.78 32.48
N GLY A 1054 -9.10 59.13 32.01
CA GLY A 1054 -10.24 59.41 32.89
C GLY A 1054 -10.77 58.14 33.57
N GLY A 1055 -11.19 58.24 34.84
CA GLY A 1055 -11.86 57.15 35.55
C GLY A 1055 -13.28 56.92 35.02
N GLY A 1056 -13.71 55.66 35.02
CA GLY A 1056 -15.03 55.26 34.55
C GLY A 1056 -16.14 55.65 35.52
N THR A 1057 -17.34 55.89 35.00
CA THR A 1057 -18.50 56.21 35.83
C THR A 1057 -19.02 54.99 36.59
N GLY A 1058 -19.48 55.17 37.83
CA GLY A 1058 -20.17 54.15 38.60
C GLY A 1058 -21.53 53.79 37.98
N GLY A 1059 -21.91 52.52 38.08
CA GLY A 1059 -23.16 51.99 37.56
C GLY A 1059 -24.36 52.37 38.43
N ASN A 1060 -25.54 52.41 37.81
CA ASN A 1060 -26.79 52.66 38.52
C ASN A 1060 -27.27 51.42 39.28
N GLY A 1061 -27.97 51.60 40.40
CA GLY A 1061 -28.52 50.47 41.16
C GLY A 1061 -29.55 50.85 42.21
N ALA A 1062 -29.89 49.91 43.10
CA ALA A 1062 -30.58 50.22 44.35
C ALA A 1062 -29.71 51.19 45.18
N SER A 1063 -28.42 50.86 45.32
CA SER A 1063 -27.37 51.82 45.67
C SER A 1063 -26.47 52.06 44.45
N GLY A 1064 -26.03 53.30 44.26
CA GLY A 1064 -25.12 53.66 43.16
C GLY A 1064 -23.72 53.10 43.34
N GLY A 1065 -23.07 52.70 42.24
CA GLY A 1065 -21.68 52.24 42.24
C GLY A 1065 -20.68 53.40 42.36
N LEU A 1066 -19.49 53.12 42.88
CA LEU A 1066 -18.41 54.11 42.98
C LEU A 1066 -17.85 54.47 41.60
N GLY A 1067 -17.46 55.72 41.39
CA GLY A 1067 -16.66 56.14 40.24
C GLY A 1067 -15.20 55.70 40.35
N GLY A 1068 -14.57 55.40 39.21
CA GLY A 1068 -13.18 54.95 39.14
C GLY A 1068 -12.17 56.09 39.30
N THR A 1069 -10.94 55.76 39.69
CA THR A 1069 -9.88 56.77 39.85
C THR A 1069 -9.33 57.24 38.50
N GLY A 1070 -8.89 58.49 38.41
CA GLY A 1070 -8.19 59.01 37.25
C GLY A 1070 -6.73 58.53 37.20
N GLY A 1071 -6.23 58.29 36.00
CA GLY A 1071 -4.88 57.79 35.74
C GLY A 1071 -3.80 58.81 36.14
N GLN A 1072 -2.70 58.29 36.66
CA GLN A 1072 -1.55 59.08 37.09
C GLN A 1072 -0.62 59.39 35.91
N VAL A 1073 0.06 60.53 35.96
CA VAL A 1073 1.09 60.90 35.00
C VAL A 1073 2.38 61.21 35.74
N VAL A 1074 3.46 60.51 35.38
CA VAL A 1074 4.81 60.78 35.86
C VAL A 1074 5.74 61.03 34.67
N THR A 1075 6.38 62.19 34.62
CA THR A 1075 7.36 62.52 33.59
C THR A 1075 8.70 62.93 34.17
N ASN A 1076 9.76 62.33 33.63
CA ASN A 1076 11.13 62.74 33.86
C ASN A 1076 11.58 63.82 32.86
N GLY A 1077 10.75 64.13 31.84
CA GLY A 1077 11.07 65.03 30.73
C GLY A 1077 10.67 66.50 30.97
N PHE A 1078 10.53 67.22 29.86
CA PHE A 1078 10.20 68.64 29.78
C PHE A 1078 8.74 68.92 29.36
N GLY A 1079 7.98 67.91 28.94
CA GLY A 1079 6.57 68.07 28.57
C GLY A 1079 5.64 68.15 29.79
N ALA A 1080 4.39 68.56 29.53
CA ALA A 1080 3.36 68.69 30.58
C ALA A 1080 2.90 67.32 31.09
N ALA A 1081 2.45 67.31 32.34
CA ALA A 1081 1.85 66.13 32.97
C ALA A 1081 0.45 66.48 33.45
N ASP A 1082 -0.57 65.86 32.85
CA ASP A 1082 -1.98 66.14 33.13
C ASP A 1082 -2.66 64.88 33.69
N GLY A 1083 -2.95 64.85 34.99
CA GLY A 1083 -3.63 63.74 35.65
C GLY A 1083 -5.07 63.57 35.16
N GLY A 1084 -5.54 62.32 35.08
CA GLY A 1084 -6.89 62.01 34.59
C GLY A 1084 -8.00 62.45 35.55
N ARG A 1085 -9.17 62.81 35.03
CA ARG A 1085 -10.35 63.10 35.86
C ARG A 1085 -10.88 61.82 36.53
N GLY A 1086 -11.27 61.87 37.80
CA GLY A 1086 -11.99 60.79 38.47
C GLY A 1086 -13.41 60.61 37.91
N GLY A 1087 -13.90 59.38 37.85
CA GLY A 1087 -15.22 59.07 37.31
C GLY A 1087 -16.36 59.45 38.25
N ASP A 1088 -17.52 59.78 37.69
CA ASP A 1088 -18.69 60.16 38.48
C ASP A 1088 -19.33 58.93 39.14
N GLY A 1089 -19.95 59.10 40.31
CA GLY A 1089 -20.69 58.05 41.02
C GLY A 1089 -22.03 57.71 40.38
N GLY A 1090 -22.45 56.46 40.49
CA GLY A 1090 -23.71 55.98 39.92
C GLY A 1090 -24.95 56.38 40.71
N THR A 1091 -26.12 56.31 40.07
CA THR A 1091 -27.39 56.69 40.73
C THR A 1091 -27.95 55.56 41.61
N GLY A 1092 -28.44 55.91 42.80
CA GLY A 1092 -29.12 55.03 43.75
C GLY A 1092 -30.64 55.23 43.70
N SER A 1093 -31.35 54.34 43.02
CA SER A 1093 -32.80 54.47 42.78
C SER A 1093 -33.65 54.35 44.06
N THR A 1094 -33.17 53.62 45.06
CA THR A 1094 -33.87 53.41 46.35
C THR A 1094 -32.96 53.59 47.57
N GLY A 1095 -31.66 53.72 47.37
CA GLY A 1095 -30.61 53.81 48.40
C GLY A 1095 -29.67 55.00 48.19
N ILE A 1096 -28.41 54.88 48.63
CA ILE A 1096 -27.41 55.96 48.51
C ILE A 1096 -26.85 56.07 47.09
N GLY A 1097 -26.58 57.30 46.63
CA GLY A 1097 -25.79 57.54 45.43
C GLY A 1097 -24.33 57.11 45.63
N GLY A 1098 -23.68 56.69 44.55
CA GLY A 1098 -22.28 56.24 44.59
C GLY A 1098 -21.31 57.40 44.80
N GLY A 1099 -20.18 57.17 45.47
CA GLY A 1099 -19.13 58.18 45.58
C GLY A 1099 -18.39 58.40 44.26
N GLY A 1100 -17.99 59.64 43.98
CA GLY A 1100 -17.14 59.99 42.86
C GLY A 1100 -15.69 59.54 43.07
N GLY A 1101 -15.00 59.22 41.98
CA GLY A 1101 -13.62 58.74 41.99
C GLY A 1101 -12.59 59.83 42.21
N ALA A 1102 -11.42 59.46 42.72
CA ALA A 1102 -10.30 60.39 42.91
C ALA A 1102 -9.71 60.84 41.56
N GLY A 1103 -9.28 62.10 41.46
CA GLY A 1103 -8.51 62.60 40.34
C GLY A 1103 -7.07 62.08 40.34
N GLY A 1104 -6.50 61.91 39.14
CA GLY A 1104 -5.18 61.36 38.93
C GLY A 1104 -4.04 62.30 39.35
N LEU A 1105 -2.96 61.72 39.83
CA LEU A 1105 -1.75 62.44 40.21
C LEU A 1105 -0.98 62.92 38.96
N ALA A 1106 -0.38 64.10 39.02
CA ALA A 1106 0.55 64.60 38.02
C ALA A 1106 1.90 64.95 38.65
N ALA A 1107 2.99 64.36 38.17
CA ALA A 1107 4.33 64.60 38.69
C ALA A 1107 5.35 64.86 37.57
N ILE A 1108 6.08 65.96 37.69
CA ILE A 1108 7.26 66.27 36.88
C ILE A 1108 8.49 66.19 37.78
N THR A 1109 9.34 65.19 37.56
CA THR A 1109 10.52 64.96 38.41
C THR A 1109 11.77 65.72 37.92
N SER A 1110 11.74 66.23 36.69
CA SER A 1110 12.83 67.03 36.11
C SER A 1110 12.94 68.41 36.75
N ALA A 1111 14.11 68.71 37.33
CA ALA A 1111 14.41 70.02 37.88
C ALA A 1111 14.50 71.14 36.82
N PHE A 1112 14.56 70.77 35.54
CA PHE A 1112 14.79 71.70 34.42
C PHE A 1112 13.54 71.92 33.55
N SER A 1113 12.41 71.29 33.87
CA SER A 1113 11.17 71.47 33.12
C SER A 1113 10.49 72.80 33.43
N ALA A 1114 9.98 73.46 32.39
CA ALA A 1114 9.14 74.65 32.50
C ALA A 1114 7.64 74.33 32.31
N ALA A 1115 7.29 73.07 32.04
CA ALA A 1115 5.91 72.66 31.84
C ALA A 1115 5.15 72.50 33.17
N ASN A 1116 3.83 72.63 33.09
CA ASN A 1116 2.95 72.51 34.24
C ASN A 1116 2.64 71.04 34.54
N ALA A 1117 2.51 70.73 35.84
CA ALA A 1117 1.89 69.52 36.33
C ALA A 1117 0.48 69.86 36.79
N THR A 1118 -0.53 69.23 36.20
CA THR A 1118 -1.95 69.54 36.43
C THR A 1118 -2.63 68.28 36.96
N GLY A 1119 -2.96 68.25 38.25
CA GLY A 1119 -3.67 67.13 38.87
C GLY A 1119 -5.10 67.04 38.33
N GLY A 1120 -5.60 65.81 38.15
CA GLY A 1120 -6.95 65.60 37.62
C GLY A 1120 -8.05 66.00 38.60
N ASN A 1121 -9.20 66.45 38.11
CA ASN A 1121 -10.34 66.75 38.98
C ASN A 1121 -10.96 65.46 39.56
N GLY A 1122 -11.52 65.54 40.76
CA GLY A 1122 -12.35 64.47 41.33
C GLY A 1122 -13.67 64.32 40.57
N GLY A 1123 -14.22 63.11 40.56
CA GLY A 1123 -15.54 62.82 39.98
C GLY A 1123 -16.68 63.29 40.87
N ASP A 1124 -17.83 63.57 40.27
CA ASP A 1124 -19.03 64.00 41.01
C ASP A 1124 -19.67 62.80 41.74
N GLY A 1125 -20.31 63.05 42.88
CA GLY A 1125 -21.13 62.07 43.58
C GLY A 1125 -22.42 61.76 42.82
N GLY A 1126 -22.85 60.50 42.85
CA GLY A 1126 -24.08 60.06 42.21
C GLY A 1126 -25.33 60.50 42.99
N THR A 1127 -26.46 60.61 42.29
CA THR A 1127 -27.74 61.01 42.89
C THR A 1127 -28.45 59.82 43.58
N GLY A 1128 -29.32 60.08 44.56
CA GLY A 1128 -30.09 59.03 45.23
C GLY A 1128 -30.90 59.52 46.44
N GLY A 1129 -31.43 58.59 47.25
CA GLY A 1129 -32.19 58.93 48.47
C GLY A 1129 -31.35 59.70 49.51
N ALA A 1130 -30.06 59.36 49.59
CA ALA A 1130 -28.99 60.23 50.05
C ALA A 1130 -27.92 60.25 48.97
N GLY A 1131 -27.51 61.43 48.49
CA GLY A 1131 -26.52 61.53 47.42
C GLY A 1131 -25.13 61.08 47.82
N GLY A 1132 -24.31 60.77 46.82
CA GLY A 1132 -22.94 60.29 46.98
C GLY A 1132 -21.94 61.42 47.28
N THR A 1133 -20.81 61.06 47.88
CA THR A 1133 -19.72 62.02 48.12
C THR A 1133 -18.93 62.28 46.83
N GLY A 1134 -18.59 63.54 46.53
CA GLY A 1134 -17.64 63.87 45.46
C GLY A 1134 -16.24 63.33 45.74
N GLY A 1135 -15.51 63.01 44.68
CA GLY A 1135 -14.14 62.50 44.76
C GLY A 1135 -13.11 63.59 45.08
N VAL A 1136 -11.98 63.19 45.65
CA VAL A 1136 -10.86 64.10 45.90
C VAL A 1136 -10.16 64.49 44.60
N GLY A 1137 -9.68 65.72 44.49
CA GLY A 1137 -8.84 66.16 43.38
C GLY A 1137 -7.42 65.57 43.45
N GLY A 1138 -6.80 65.40 42.29
CA GLY A 1138 -5.48 64.83 42.13
C GLY A 1138 -4.35 65.76 42.59
N ALA A 1139 -3.32 65.16 43.17
CA ALA A 1139 -2.13 65.90 43.58
C ALA A 1139 -1.25 66.26 42.37
N ALA A 1140 -0.68 67.47 42.36
CA ALA A 1140 0.30 67.89 41.37
C ALA A 1140 1.63 68.20 42.06
N THR A 1141 2.74 67.73 41.48
CA THR A 1141 4.09 68.06 41.96
C THR A 1141 5.02 68.34 40.78
N THR A 1142 5.90 69.33 40.93
CA THR A 1142 6.95 69.62 39.94
C THR A 1142 8.24 70.01 40.67
N ASN A 1143 9.36 69.41 40.26
CA ASN A 1143 10.69 69.81 40.71
C ASN A 1143 11.26 70.96 39.86
N GLY A 1144 10.59 71.32 38.76
CA GLY A 1144 11.02 72.33 37.79
C GLY A 1144 10.48 73.75 38.07
N MET A 1145 10.52 74.60 37.04
CA MET A 1145 10.07 75.99 37.08
C MET A 1145 8.58 76.18 36.73
N GLY A 1146 7.92 75.14 36.23
CA GLY A 1146 6.48 75.18 35.91
C GLY A 1146 5.60 75.19 37.15
N MET A 1147 4.28 75.34 36.95
CA MET A 1147 3.32 75.35 38.04
C MET A 1147 2.83 73.94 38.38
N ALA A 1148 2.63 73.67 39.67
CA ALA A 1148 1.87 72.51 40.16
C ALA A 1148 0.43 72.95 40.50
N LEU A 1149 -0.53 72.53 39.68
CA LEU A 1149 -1.95 72.85 39.85
C LEU A 1149 -2.70 71.62 40.35
N HIS A 1150 -3.12 71.62 41.60
CA HIS A 1150 -3.94 70.53 42.15
C HIS A 1150 -5.33 70.50 41.53
N GLY A 1151 -5.88 69.31 41.33
CA GLY A 1151 -7.24 69.14 40.82
C GLY A 1151 -8.30 69.59 41.82
N ALA A 1152 -9.46 70.02 41.32
CA ALA A 1152 -10.60 70.36 42.15
C ALA A 1152 -11.31 69.09 42.66
N PRO A 1153 -11.89 69.11 43.88
CA PRO A 1153 -12.79 68.04 44.33
C PRO A 1153 -14.09 68.07 43.52
N GLY A 1154 -14.72 66.90 43.35
CA GLY A 1154 -16.01 66.78 42.67
C GLY A 1154 -17.19 67.26 43.52
N GLY A 1155 -18.33 67.52 42.87
CA GLY A 1155 -19.58 67.91 43.52
C GLY A 1155 -20.21 66.75 44.30
N HIS A 1156 -20.97 67.07 45.36
CA HIS A 1156 -21.80 66.08 46.07
C HIS A 1156 -23.16 65.92 45.36
N GLY A 1157 -23.66 64.68 45.27
CA GLY A 1157 -24.87 64.31 44.49
C GLY A 1157 -26.19 64.40 45.23
#